data_AF-A0A954U983-F1
#
_entry.id   AF-A0A954U983-F1
#
_cell.length_a   1.000
_cell.length_b   1.000
_cell.length_c   1.000
_cell.angle_alpha   90.00
_cell.angle_beta   90.00
_cell.angle_gamma   90.00
#
_symmetry.space_group_name_H-M   'P 1'
#
loop_
_entity.id
_entity.type
_entity.pdbx_description
1 polymer ?
#
loop_
_entity_poly.entity_id
_entity_poly.type
_entity_poly.pdbx_seq_one_letter_code
_entity_poly.pdbx_strand_id
1 'polypeptide(L)'
;HQCLYTQYVEDFFYTRFPTMRVKFHNAGVGGAKAWDALQRFDRDVASYKPKYVTVLLGMNDGRYQPFDQATWETYHRDMTELVGRIVDSGATPILMTPTMFDARAARMSDRPRSPESVALYNSVLAYYGNWLRDVAQRDGHGFVDMYSPLNNLTLLERKTNPDFTMIRDAVHPDPPGQIVMAYALIEDIGLRSPLSAIRIVPGPKGELVARPAGGEVSELKRTDDGLEFTWLAEALPFVVPDDALPGAKMLHMGHRMSREAVEIHGLPAGRYELSIDGAVVGTYDSQALARHIELQDNDLTPQYQQAKQVATLNQQRNAGPVRSMRGEWSKFQQFARLEDQAKSAPDNEGLKKQVEEARQRIDGMDQRVAEFEAAAKEIEDQIFAINQPKPRKYVLRRVAGNANAARAKANSIVPANAQLEKLFTRTAPITGGLTEGPAVAPDGSIYFSDIPFGEDRGMILRFDPRTKQTTVFTDDSHKSNGLIFNAAGELWACEGANIGGRAISKWNTKTGQRTVVADSYKGKRFNSPNDLCLDAKGRVYFTDPRYVGDEPRELEHRAVYRIDADGSVHEVTHDISKPNGIAISPDGSTLYVAEHDNGTDKIDPTKPAPPQGEMKIYAFPLDSEGNVSGPRRVHFDFGKQKGCDGMCVDTDGNLYLTGRDPSRPGVVVVNPQGKEIAFIATGPAGQSSDDPDKPPVGLPSNVEFGRGEESNVLYVTVDTSLMRIPLKSRGFRFQDQ
;
A
#
# COMPACT_ATOMS: atom_id res chain seq x y z
N HIS A 1 -18.47 3.38 -2.05
CA HIS A 1 -19.76 2.64 -1.94
C HIS A 1 -19.73 1.81 -0.66
N GLN A 2 -20.76 1.93 0.20
CA GLN A 2 -20.86 1.21 1.50
C GLN A 2 -21.23 -0.27 1.37
N CYS A 3 -20.47 -1.03 0.59
CA CYS A 3 -20.84 -2.40 0.21
C CYS A 3 -19.77 -3.43 0.53
N LEU A 4 -18.61 -2.97 1.01
CA LEU A 4 -17.47 -3.84 1.27
C LEU A 4 -17.60 -4.54 2.62
N TYR A 5 -18.22 -3.91 3.63
CA TYR A 5 -18.34 -4.53 4.95
C TYR A 5 -19.13 -5.85 4.92
N THR A 6 -20.20 -5.94 4.11
CA THR A 6 -20.95 -7.19 3.95
C THR A 6 -20.12 -8.25 3.25
N GLN A 7 -19.31 -7.86 2.25
CA GLN A 7 -18.38 -8.77 1.58
C GLN A 7 -17.32 -9.30 2.55
N TYR A 8 -16.76 -8.44 3.41
CA TYR A 8 -15.76 -8.87 4.41
C TYR A 8 -16.36 -9.80 5.47
N VAL A 9 -17.63 -9.59 5.83
CA VAL A 9 -18.38 -10.52 6.70
C VAL A 9 -18.56 -11.86 5.99
N GLU A 10 -19.00 -11.85 4.72
CA GLU A 10 -19.09 -13.07 3.90
C GLU A 10 -17.74 -13.81 3.84
N ASP A 11 -16.63 -13.10 3.58
CA ASP A 11 -15.27 -13.67 3.53
C ASP A 11 -14.89 -14.33 4.86
N PHE A 12 -15.20 -13.70 5.99
CA PHE A 12 -15.00 -14.29 7.32
C PHE A 12 -15.80 -15.59 7.47
N PHE A 13 -17.07 -15.63 7.07
CA PHE A 13 -17.88 -16.85 7.19
C PHE A 13 -17.42 -17.95 6.24
N TYR A 14 -17.10 -17.63 4.99
CA TYR A 14 -16.59 -18.60 4.01
C TYR A 14 -15.29 -19.26 4.45
N THR A 15 -14.43 -18.53 5.16
CA THR A 15 -13.14 -19.04 5.63
C THR A 15 -13.22 -19.68 7.01
N ARG A 16 -13.99 -19.10 7.94
CA ARG A 16 -14.11 -19.58 9.32
C ARG A 16 -15.05 -20.77 9.48
N PHE A 17 -16.09 -20.88 8.65
CA PHE A 17 -17.08 -21.94 8.74
C PHE A 17 -17.31 -22.60 7.37
N PRO A 18 -16.27 -23.24 6.79
CA PRO A 18 -16.33 -23.72 5.41
C PRO A 18 -17.38 -24.82 5.18
N THR A 19 -17.84 -25.49 6.24
CA THR A 19 -18.91 -26.49 6.19
C THR A 19 -20.31 -25.90 6.38
N MET A 20 -20.42 -24.64 6.83
CA MET A 20 -21.69 -23.97 7.06
C MET A 20 -22.03 -23.06 5.87
N ARG A 21 -23.00 -23.49 5.07
CA ARG A 21 -23.46 -22.71 3.92
C ARG A 21 -24.50 -21.66 4.33
N VAL A 22 -24.03 -20.52 4.83
CA VAL A 22 -24.86 -19.34 5.10
C VAL A 22 -25.10 -18.56 3.80
N LYS A 23 -26.36 -18.29 3.46
CA LYS A 23 -26.72 -17.45 2.32
C LYS A 23 -26.79 -15.99 2.77
N PHE A 24 -25.98 -15.13 2.16
CA PHE A 24 -25.99 -13.70 2.37
C PHE A 24 -26.68 -12.98 1.20
N HIS A 25 -27.60 -12.06 1.53
CA HIS A 25 -28.28 -11.20 0.57
C HIS A 25 -28.04 -9.73 0.91
N ASN A 26 -27.42 -8.98 0.01
CA ASN A 26 -27.18 -7.55 0.19
C ASN A 26 -28.33 -6.75 -0.43
N ALA A 27 -29.31 -6.42 0.40
CA ALA A 27 -30.45 -5.58 0.05
C ALA A 27 -30.13 -4.06 0.20
N GLY A 28 -28.88 -3.63 0.18
CA GLY A 28 -28.52 -2.21 0.33
C GLY A 28 -28.64 -1.44 -0.99
N VAL A 29 -29.41 -0.35 -1.03
CA VAL A 29 -29.52 0.53 -2.21
C VAL A 29 -29.02 1.92 -1.87
N GLY A 30 -28.26 2.54 -2.78
CA GLY A 30 -27.68 3.86 -2.57
C GLY A 30 -28.76 4.93 -2.30
N GLY A 31 -28.52 5.78 -1.30
CA GLY A 31 -29.43 6.87 -0.97
C GLY A 31 -30.76 6.44 -0.33
N ALA A 32 -30.92 5.17 0.05
CA ALA A 32 -32.14 4.67 0.68
C ALA A 32 -32.37 5.27 2.07
N LYS A 33 -33.66 5.44 2.40
CA LYS A 33 -34.24 5.72 3.71
C LYS A 33 -35.05 4.50 4.19
N ALA A 34 -35.53 4.51 5.43
CA ALA A 34 -36.44 3.51 5.98
C ALA A 34 -37.66 3.27 5.07
N TRP A 35 -38.28 4.35 4.59
CA TRP A 35 -39.39 4.27 3.63
C TRP A 35 -39.03 3.52 2.35
N ASP A 36 -37.85 3.76 1.77
CA ASP A 36 -37.43 3.09 0.54
C ASP A 36 -37.24 1.58 0.75
N ALA A 37 -36.75 1.18 1.93
CA ALA A 37 -36.63 -0.22 2.30
C ALA A 37 -38.01 -0.87 2.44
N LEU A 38 -38.99 -0.18 3.04
CA LEU A 38 -40.38 -0.66 3.14
C LEU A 38 -40.99 -0.94 1.77
N GLN A 39 -40.81 -0.04 0.79
CA GLN A 39 -41.42 -0.19 -0.55
C GLN A 39 -40.99 -1.45 -1.28
N ARG A 40 -39.79 -1.97 -1.00
CA ARG A 40 -39.26 -3.20 -1.62
C ARG A 40 -39.17 -4.39 -0.68
N PHE A 41 -39.57 -4.24 0.58
CA PHE A 41 -39.36 -5.25 1.64
C PHE A 41 -39.87 -6.64 1.23
N ASP A 42 -41.10 -6.72 0.74
CA ASP A 42 -41.71 -8.02 0.40
C ASP A 42 -40.98 -8.73 -0.74
N ARG A 43 -40.43 -7.97 -1.70
CA ARG A 43 -39.82 -8.53 -2.92
C ARG A 43 -38.31 -8.71 -2.82
N ASP A 44 -37.61 -7.89 -2.04
CA ASP A 44 -36.14 -7.85 -1.95
C ASP A 44 -35.60 -8.31 -0.57
N VAL A 45 -36.46 -8.52 0.42
CA VAL A 45 -36.04 -8.99 1.75
C VAL A 45 -36.84 -10.22 2.17
N ALA A 46 -38.15 -10.09 2.33
CA ALA A 46 -39.00 -11.17 2.84
C ALA A 46 -39.07 -12.38 1.88
N SER A 47 -38.99 -12.14 0.56
CA SER A 47 -38.97 -13.18 -0.48
C SER A 47 -37.86 -14.22 -0.27
N TYR A 48 -36.73 -13.82 0.31
CA TYR A 48 -35.60 -14.69 0.63
C TYR A 48 -35.80 -15.53 1.90
N LYS A 49 -36.91 -15.32 2.63
CA LYS A 49 -37.23 -15.98 3.91
C LYS A 49 -36.05 -15.93 4.90
N PRO A 50 -35.53 -14.73 5.19
CA PRO A 50 -34.33 -14.58 6.01
C PRO A 50 -34.59 -15.05 7.45
N LYS A 51 -33.57 -15.62 8.09
CA LYS A 51 -33.60 -15.87 9.54
C LYS A 51 -33.21 -14.63 10.34
N TYR A 52 -32.31 -13.81 9.78
CA TYR A 52 -31.81 -12.58 10.39
C TYR A 52 -31.81 -11.47 9.33
N VAL A 53 -32.18 -10.25 9.73
CA VAL A 53 -32.11 -9.07 8.87
C VAL A 53 -31.34 -7.98 9.60
N THR A 54 -30.17 -7.62 9.06
CA THR A 54 -29.40 -6.48 9.55
C THR A 54 -29.93 -5.18 8.94
N VAL A 55 -30.12 -4.15 9.75
CA VAL A 55 -30.69 -2.86 9.30
C VAL A 55 -29.76 -1.71 9.62
N LEU A 56 -29.08 -1.20 8.59
CA LEU A 56 -28.22 -0.02 8.64
C LEU A 56 -28.84 1.12 7.82
N LEU A 57 -29.66 1.95 8.49
CA LEU A 57 -30.37 3.11 7.91
C LEU A 57 -30.31 4.28 8.89
N GLY A 58 -30.59 5.50 8.42
CA GLY A 58 -30.55 6.73 9.22
C GLY A 58 -29.72 7.85 8.60
N MET A 59 -28.66 7.51 7.85
CA MET A 59 -27.76 8.50 7.23
C MET A 59 -28.46 9.37 6.16
N ASN A 60 -29.43 8.86 5.42
CA ASN A 60 -30.21 9.67 4.47
C ASN A 60 -31.54 10.15 5.07
N ASP A 61 -32.03 9.46 6.09
CA ASP A 61 -33.27 9.74 6.79
C ASP A 61 -33.21 11.07 7.54
N GLY A 62 -32.06 11.37 8.16
CA GLY A 62 -31.79 12.68 8.79
C GLY A 62 -31.55 13.83 7.80
N ARG A 63 -31.55 13.56 6.47
CA ARG A 63 -31.46 14.54 5.39
C ARG A 63 -30.25 15.48 5.43
N TYR A 64 -29.21 15.14 6.20
CA TYR A 64 -28.05 15.99 6.42
C TYR A 64 -28.43 17.37 6.99
N GLN A 65 -29.46 17.43 7.84
CA GLN A 65 -29.92 18.66 8.50
C GLN A 65 -29.77 18.56 10.02
N PRO A 66 -29.78 19.69 10.75
CA PRO A 66 -29.99 19.67 12.20
C PRO A 66 -31.25 18.88 12.58
N PHE A 67 -31.34 18.47 13.85
CA PHE A 67 -32.50 17.71 14.32
C PHE A 67 -33.79 18.48 14.04
N ASP A 68 -34.73 17.79 13.41
CA ASP A 68 -36.05 18.29 13.07
C ASP A 68 -37.09 17.23 13.48
N GLN A 69 -38.11 17.67 14.21
CA GLN A 69 -39.11 16.78 14.80
C GLN A 69 -39.90 16.02 13.73
N ALA A 70 -40.28 16.67 12.62
CA ALA A 70 -41.06 16.03 11.55
C ALA A 70 -40.23 14.97 10.79
N THR A 71 -38.94 15.27 10.55
CA THR A 71 -38.00 14.33 9.96
C THR A 71 -37.76 13.13 10.86
N TRP A 72 -37.63 13.36 12.17
CA TRP A 72 -37.56 12.31 13.18
C TRP A 72 -38.81 11.43 13.19
N GLU A 73 -40.01 12.01 13.25
CA GLU A 73 -41.27 11.28 13.27
C GLU A 73 -41.44 10.38 12.04
N THR A 74 -40.98 10.86 10.88
CA THR A 74 -40.94 10.06 9.65
C THR A 74 -40.02 8.86 9.80
N TYR A 75 -38.76 9.08 10.20
CA TYR A 75 -37.80 8.00 10.41
C TYR A 75 -38.29 7.00 11.46
N HIS A 76 -38.77 7.48 12.60
CA HIS A 76 -39.29 6.67 13.70
C HIS A 76 -40.45 5.78 13.23
N ARG A 77 -41.45 6.36 12.55
CA ARG A 77 -42.60 5.60 12.01
C ARG A 77 -42.14 4.52 11.04
N ASP A 78 -41.37 4.92 10.03
CA ASP A 78 -41.00 4.02 8.94
C ASP A 78 -40.04 2.91 9.43
N MET A 79 -39.10 3.23 10.34
CA MET A 79 -38.25 2.22 10.97
C MET A 79 -39.04 1.29 11.90
N THR A 80 -40.00 1.81 12.67
CA THR A 80 -40.85 0.97 13.52
C THR A 80 -41.65 -0.02 12.69
N GLU A 81 -42.24 0.46 11.58
CA GLU A 81 -42.94 -0.41 10.63
C GLU A 81 -41.99 -1.44 10.00
N LEU A 82 -40.80 -1.03 9.56
CA LEU A 82 -39.82 -1.93 8.96
C LEU A 82 -39.41 -3.05 9.93
N VAL A 83 -39.15 -2.72 11.19
CA VAL A 83 -38.84 -3.71 12.24
C VAL A 83 -40.02 -4.65 12.46
N GLY A 84 -41.24 -4.13 12.51
CA GLY A 84 -42.45 -4.93 12.59
C GLY A 84 -42.57 -5.93 11.43
N ARG A 85 -42.37 -5.48 10.18
CA ARG A 85 -42.44 -6.36 9.00
C ARG A 85 -41.34 -7.44 9.00
N ILE A 86 -40.15 -7.14 9.53
CA ILE A 86 -39.09 -8.15 9.73
C ILE A 86 -39.56 -9.22 10.71
N VAL A 87 -40.10 -8.82 11.87
CA VAL A 87 -40.62 -9.76 12.87
C VAL A 87 -41.79 -10.59 12.31
N ASP A 88 -42.74 -9.95 11.63
CA ASP A 88 -43.89 -10.61 11.02
C ASP A 88 -43.49 -11.61 9.93
N SER A 89 -42.35 -11.39 9.26
CA SER A 89 -41.77 -12.36 8.31
C SER A 89 -41.15 -13.60 8.99
N GLY A 90 -41.07 -13.61 10.32
CA GLY A 90 -40.43 -14.66 11.12
C GLY A 90 -38.91 -14.49 11.29
N ALA A 91 -38.34 -13.38 10.82
CA ALA A 91 -36.92 -13.08 10.92
C ALA A 91 -36.60 -12.33 12.23
N THR A 92 -35.36 -12.43 12.68
CA THR A 92 -34.85 -11.64 13.81
C THR A 92 -34.19 -10.35 13.30
N PRO A 93 -34.69 -9.16 13.70
CA PRO A 93 -34.02 -7.90 13.41
C PRO A 93 -32.67 -7.80 14.13
N ILE A 94 -31.66 -7.26 13.45
CA ILE A 94 -30.39 -6.83 14.02
C ILE A 94 -30.20 -5.36 13.65
N LEU A 95 -30.48 -4.47 14.59
CA LEU A 95 -30.47 -3.02 14.36
C LEU A 95 -29.04 -2.49 14.45
N MET A 96 -28.67 -1.63 13.51
CA MET A 96 -27.33 -1.04 13.48
C MET A 96 -27.44 0.47 13.62
N THR A 97 -26.61 1.07 14.48
CA THR A 97 -26.52 2.54 14.49
C THR A 97 -26.14 3.03 13.08
N PRO A 98 -26.61 4.21 12.64
CA PRO A 98 -26.01 4.84 11.48
C PRO A 98 -24.49 4.99 11.69
N THR A 99 -23.70 4.87 10.62
CA THR A 99 -22.27 5.19 10.71
C THR A 99 -22.08 6.67 11.05
N MET A 100 -20.92 7.03 11.60
CA MET A 100 -20.62 8.45 11.82
C MET A 100 -20.61 9.25 10.51
N PHE A 101 -20.98 10.53 10.61
CA PHE A 101 -20.66 11.57 9.64
C PHE A 101 -19.36 12.27 10.04
N ASP A 102 -18.35 12.27 9.18
CA ASP A 102 -17.07 12.89 9.53
C ASP A 102 -17.09 14.41 9.29
N ALA A 103 -17.55 15.15 10.30
CA ALA A 103 -17.65 16.61 10.24
C ALA A 103 -16.33 17.31 9.89
N ARG A 104 -15.17 16.75 10.26
CA ARG A 104 -13.88 17.35 9.89
C ARG A 104 -13.57 17.11 8.42
N ALA A 105 -13.75 15.89 7.92
CA ALA A 105 -13.62 15.61 6.49
C ALA A 105 -14.59 16.48 5.66
N ALA A 106 -15.80 16.73 6.17
CA ALA A 106 -16.76 17.61 5.52
C ALA A 106 -16.29 19.07 5.42
N ARG A 107 -15.58 19.60 6.42
CA ARG A 107 -15.00 20.95 6.40
C ARG A 107 -13.83 21.08 5.42
N MET A 108 -13.11 19.99 5.22
CA MET A 108 -11.93 19.92 4.34
C MET A 108 -12.30 19.57 2.88
N SER A 109 -13.57 19.31 2.59
CA SER A 109 -14.04 18.92 1.27
C SER A 109 -14.49 20.14 0.46
N ASP A 110 -14.23 20.12 -0.85
CA ASP A 110 -14.75 21.12 -1.80
C ASP A 110 -16.27 21.04 -2.02
N ARG A 111 -16.93 19.99 -1.48
CA ARG A 111 -18.38 19.82 -1.63
C ARG A 111 -19.13 20.76 -0.68
N PRO A 112 -19.93 21.72 -1.19
CA PRO A 112 -20.60 22.69 -0.35
C PRO A 112 -21.62 22.02 0.57
N ARG A 113 -21.54 22.33 1.86
CA ARG A 113 -22.46 21.86 2.91
C ARG A 113 -22.77 23.02 3.85
N SER A 114 -23.98 23.05 4.40
CA SER A 114 -24.34 24.09 5.37
C SER A 114 -23.47 23.94 6.64
N PRO A 115 -23.02 25.05 7.25
CA PRO A 115 -22.25 24.99 8.50
C PRO A 115 -22.98 24.25 9.63
N GLU A 116 -24.31 24.42 9.71
CA GLU A 116 -25.15 23.77 10.71
C GLU A 116 -25.21 22.25 10.50
N SER A 117 -25.40 21.80 9.26
CA SER A 117 -25.32 20.39 8.89
C SER A 117 -23.98 19.79 9.31
N VAL A 118 -22.88 20.48 9.01
CA VAL A 118 -21.53 19.99 9.35
C VAL A 118 -21.32 19.92 10.86
N ALA A 119 -21.85 20.88 11.63
CA ALA A 119 -21.68 20.93 13.08
C ALA A 119 -22.57 19.93 13.83
N LEU A 120 -23.81 19.70 13.38
CA LEU A 120 -24.85 19.06 14.18
C LEU A 120 -25.27 17.67 13.68
N TYR A 121 -24.87 17.26 12.47
CA TYR A 121 -25.45 16.04 11.91
C TYR A 121 -25.06 14.76 12.65
N ASN A 122 -23.84 14.70 13.20
CA ASN A 122 -23.46 13.57 14.06
C ASN A 122 -24.35 13.44 15.30
N SER A 123 -24.85 14.54 15.85
CA SER A 123 -25.78 14.50 16.99
C SER A 123 -27.11 13.87 16.60
N VAL A 124 -27.60 14.11 15.38
CA VAL A 124 -28.79 13.44 14.83
C VAL A 124 -28.56 11.94 14.69
N LEU A 125 -27.43 11.54 14.11
CA LEU A 125 -27.09 10.12 13.92
C LEU A 125 -26.90 9.38 15.25
N ALA A 126 -26.29 10.04 16.25
CA ALA A 126 -26.17 9.52 17.60
C ALA A 126 -27.54 9.36 18.29
N TYR A 127 -28.45 10.33 18.11
CA TYR A 127 -29.82 10.25 18.62
C TYR A 127 -30.57 9.06 18.00
N TYR A 128 -30.49 8.88 16.67
CA TYR A 128 -31.12 7.77 15.96
C TYR A 128 -30.54 6.43 16.43
N GLY A 129 -29.21 6.35 16.57
CA GLY A 129 -28.52 5.16 17.06
C GLY A 129 -28.90 4.76 18.49
N ASN A 130 -29.04 5.75 19.39
CA ASN A 130 -29.48 5.49 20.77
C ASN A 130 -30.92 4.97 20.80
N TRP A 131 -31.83 5.55 20.02
CA TRP A 131 -33.19 5.02 19.93
C TRP A 131 -33.22 3.58 19.38
N LEU A 132 -32.43 3.26 18.35
CA LEU A 132 -32.35 1.89 17.83
C LEU A 132 -31.83 0.92 18.90
N ARG A 133 -30.89 1.34 19.75
CA ARG A 133 -30.41 0.56 20.89
C ARG A 133 -31.54 0.29 21.88
N ASP A 134 -32.30 1.32 22.23
CA ASP A 134 -33.42 1.20 23.16
C ASP A 134 -34.51 0.27 22.61
N VAL A 135 -34.84 0.38 21.32
CA VAL A 135 -35.77 -0.54 20.63
C VAL A 135 -35.25 -1.97 20.69
N ALA A 136 -33.98 -2.18 20.33
CA ALA A 136 -33.41 -3.52 20.34
C ALA A 136 -33.41 -4.14 21.74
N GLN A 137 -33.08 -3.36 22.77
CA GLN A 137 -33.08 -3.82 24.16
C GLN A 137 -34.51 -4.10 24.67
N ARG A 138 -35.46 -3.20 24.40
CA ARG A 138 -36.86 -3.33 24.83
C ARG A 138 -37.52 -4.56 24.23
N ASP A 139 -37.27 -4.81 22.94
CA ASP A 139 -37.99 -5.82 22.16
C ASP A 139 -37.19 -7.12 21.99
N GLY A 140 -35.97 -7.19 22.53
CA GLY A 140 -35.11 -8.38 22.49
C GLY A 140 -34.51 -8.67 21.11
N HIS A 141 -34.22 -7.64 20.33
CA HIS A 141 -33.56 -7.74 19.02
C HIS A 141 -32.03 -7.67 19.12
N GLY A 142 -31.33 -8.08 18.06
CA GLY A 142 -29.89 -7.87 17.96
C GLY A 142 -29.57 -6.39 17.76
N PHE A 143 -28.39 -5.96 18.20
CA PHE A 143 -27.93 -4.58 18.04
C PHE A 143 -26.43 -4.51 17.79
N VAL A 144 -25.99 -3.72 16.80
CA VAL A 144 -24.57 -3.49 16.53
C VAL A 144 -24.28 -1.99 16.45
N ASP A 145 -23.27 -1.55 17.20
CA ASP A 145 -22.78 -0.17 17.14
C ASP A 145 -21.77 0.00 15.99
N MET A 146 -22.19 0.68 14.93
CA MET A 146 -21.34 1.06 13.80
C MET A 146 -20.75 2.48 13.94
N TYR A 147 -21.31 3.30 14.81
CA TYR A 147 -20.90 4.69 14.98
C TYR A 147 -19.60 4.77 15.78
N SER A 148 -19.60 4.19 16.97
CA SER A 148 -18.52 4.37 17.94
C SER A 148 -17.17 3.83 17.47
N PRO A 149 -17.07 2.62 16.86
CA PRO A 149 -15.79 2.10 16.38
C PRO A 149 -15.14 3.01 15.33
N LEU A 150 -15.93 3.48 14.35
CA LEU A 150 -15.45 4.41 13.33
C LEU A 150 -15.01 5.74 13.95
N ASN A 151 -15.82 6.29 14.85
CA ASN A 151 -15.55 7.59 15.46
C ASN A 151 -14.33 7.55 16.38
N ASN A 152 -14.23 6.55 17.25
CA ASN A 152 -13.17 6.47 18.24
C ASN A 152 -11.81 6.20 17.60
N LEU A 153 -11.75 5.31 16.60
CA LEU A 153 -10.50 5.07 15.85
C LEU A 153 -10.09 6.32 15.07
N THR A 154 -11.03 6.99 14.40
CA THR A 154 -10.74 8.24 13.69
C THR A 154 -10.20 9.32 14.64
N LEU A 155 -10.79 9.47 15.83
CA LEU A 155 -10.31 10.42 16.84
C LEU A 155 -8.95 10.03 17.43
N LEU A 156 -8.67 8.74 17.57
CA LEU A 156 -7.39 8.24 18.07
C LEU A 156 -6.26 8.55 17.09
N GLU A 157 -6.44 8.22 15.80
CA GLU A 157 -5.48 8.51 14.74
C GLU A 157 -5.29 10.01 14.54
N ARG A 158 -6.34 10.81 14.76
CA ARG A 158 -6.25 12.28 14.71
C ARG A 158 -5.35 12.91 15.75
N LYS A 159 -4.96 12.18 16.80
CA LYS A 159 -3.98 12.67 17.78
C LYS A 159 -2.59 12.81 17.17
N THR A 160 -2.25 12.00 16.18
CA THR A 160 -0.94 11.99 15.50
C THR A 160 -1.02 12.56 14.09
N ASN A 161 -2.11 12.29 13.36
CA ASN A 161 -2.39 12.85 12.04
C ASN A 161 -3.73 13.60 12.06
N PRO A 162 -3.74 14.92 12.31
CA PRO A 162 -4.98 15.69 12.44
C PRO A 162 -5.95 15.55 11.26
N ASP A 163 -5.45 15.31 10.05
CA ASP A 163 -6.25 15.24 8.83
C ASP A 163 -6.68 13.81 8.47
N PHE A 164 -6.34 12.84 9.32
CA PHE A 164 -6.77 11.46 9.15
C PHE A 164 -8.30 11.35 9.05
N THR A 165 -8.76 10.52 8.13
CA THR A 165 -10.15 10.08 8.02
C THR A 165 -10.22 8.74 7.30
N MET A 166 -11.20 7.93 7.69
CA MET A 166 -11.61 6.72 6.96
C MET A 166 -12.88 6.96 6.12
N ILE A 167 -13.35 8.20 6.03
CA ILE A 167 -14.63 8.59 5.43
C ILE A 167 -14.39 9.90 4.66
N ARG A 168 -13.63 9.85 3.56
CA ARG A 168 -13.15 11.06 2.86
C ARG A 168 -14.25 12.01 2.41
N ASP A 169 -15.39 11.49 1.97
CA ASP A 169 -16.54 12.31 1.58
C ASP A 169 -17.46 12.67 2.76
N ALA A 170 -17.03 12.38 3.99
CA ALA A 170 -17.73 12.49 5.26
C ALA A 170 -18.95 11.58 5.47
N VAL A 171 -19.36 10.78 4.48
CA VAL A 171 -20.60 9.99 4.54
C VAL A 171 -20.33 8.50 4.36
N HIS A 172 -19.48 8.11 3.40
CA HIS A 172 -19.25 6.73 3.03
C HIS A 172 -17.86 6.29 3.50
N PRO A 173 -17.78 5.34 4.45
CA PRO A 173 -16.50 4.77 4.84
C PRO A 173 -15.78 4.13 3.64
N ASP A 174 -14.50 4.48 3.49
CA ASP A 174 -13.52 3.87 2.60
C ASP A 174 -13.17 2.44 3.06
N PRO A 175 -12.41 1.63 2.30
CA PRO A 175 -12.09 0.25 2.68
C PRO A 175 -11.57 0.07 4.13
N PRO A 176 -10.70 0.95 4.69
CA PRO A 176 -10.31 0.90 6.10
C PRO A 176 -11.49 1.03 7.08
N GLY A 177 -12.46 1.89 6.79
CA GLY A 177 -13.66 2.03 7.62
C GLY A 177 -14.65 0.88 7.42
N GLN A 178 -14.74 0.33 6.21
CA GLN A 178 -15.62 -0.82 5.92
C GLN A 178 -15.16 -2.10 6.65
N ILE A 179 -13.85 -2.33 6.79
CA ILE A 179 -13.36 -3.46 7.60
C ILE A 179 -13.61 -3.23 9.10
N VAL A 180 -13.60 -1.98 9.57
CA VAL A 180 -14.02 -1.64 10.93
C VAL A 180 -15.49 -1.97 11.17
N MET A 181 -16.36 -1.67 10.20
CA MET A 181 -17.78 -2.04 10.26
C MET A 181 -17.97 -3.56 10.25
N ALA A 182 -17.24 -4.29 9.40
CA ALA A 182 -17.31 -5.74 9.35
C ALA A 182 -16.87 -6.37 10.68
N TYR A 183 -15.76 -5.88 11.24
CA TYR A 183 -15.26 -6.32 12.54
C TYR A 183 -16.26 -6.04 13.66
N ALA A 184 -16.91 -4.86 13.68
CA ALA A 184 -17.93 -4.55 14.68
C ALA A 184 -19.09 -5.55 14.67
N LEU A 185 -19.58 -5.93 13.49
CA LEU A 185 -20.62 -6.96 13.36
C LEU A 185 -20.13 -8.34 13.82
N ILE A 186 -18.94 -8.77 13.37
CA ILE A 186 -18.45 -10.11 13.70
C ILE A 186 -18.12 -10.23 15.20
N GLU A 187 -17.56 -9.17 15.79
CA GLU A 187 -17.25 -9.14 17.22
C GLU A 187 -18.51 -9.25 18.07
N ASP A 188 -19.59 -8.56 17.68
CA ASP A 188 -20.86 -8.57 18.41
C ASP A 188 -21.56 -9.95 18.37
N ILE A 189 -21.44 -10.68 17.25
CA ILE A 189 -21.91 -12.08 17.16
C ILE A 189 -21.17 -12.99 18.16
N GLY A 190 -19.99 -12.58 18.66
CA GLY A 190 -19.29 -13.26 19.74
C GLY A 190 -18.47 -14.48 19.32
N LEU A 191 -18.06 -14.56 18.06
CA LEU A 191 -17.33 -15.71 17.47
C LEU A 191 -15.83 -15.71 17.81
N ARG A 192 -15.49 -15.57 19.09
CA ARG A 192 -14.12 -15.31 19.59
C ARG A 192 -13.20 -16.54 19.68
N SER A 193 -13.49 -17.62 18.96
CA SER A 193 -12.64 -18.81 18.97
C SER A 193 -11.38 -18.61 18.12
N PRO A 194 -10.19 -18.99 18.59
CA PRO A 194 -8.97 -18.96 17.77
C PRO A 194 -9.16 -19.84 16.52
N LEU A 195 -8.65 -19.40 15.37
CA LEU A 195 -8.72 -20.17 14.12
C LEU A 195 -8.04 -21.53 14.27
N SER A 196 -6.79 -21.51 14.73
CA SER A 196 -6.00 -22.70 14.95
C SER A 196 -4.93 -22.45 16.00
N ALA A 197 -4.63 -23.46 16.79
CA ALA A 197 -3.48 -23.46 17.69
C ALA A 197 -2.79 -24.82 17.66
N ILE A 198 -1.68 -24.88 16.93
CA ILE A 198 -0.83 -26.06 16.85
C ILE A 198 0.20 -25.97 17.96
N ARG A 199 0.03 -26.77 19.02
CA ARG A 199 0.99 -26.82 20.12
C ARG A 199 1.67 -28.17 20.21
N ILE A 200 2.98 -28.22 20.07
CA ILE A 200 3.78 -29.46 20.17
C ILE A 200 4.70 -29.34 21.38
N VAL A 201 4.61 -30.29 22.31
CA VAL A 201 5.37 -30.29 23.58
C VAL A 201 6.03 -31.64 23.86
N PRO A 202 7.13 -31.68 24.65
CA PRO A 202 7.65 -32.93 25.18
C PRO A 202 6.64 -33.61 26.12
N GLY A 203 6.43 -34.90 25.91
CA GLY A 203 5.71 -35.80 26.78
C GLY A 203 6.58 -36.33 27.93
N PRO A 204 6.00 -37.13 28.85
CA PRO A 204 6.68 -37.60 30.06
C PRO A 204 7.92 -38.46 29.78
N LYS A 205 8.01 -39.10 28.62
CA LYS A 205 9.15 -39.96 28.22
C LYS A 205 10.03 -39.29 27.15
N GLY A 206 9.84 -38.00 26.90
CA GLY A 206 10.61 -37.21 25.92
C GLY A 206 10.12 -37.33 24.47
N GLU A 207 9.03 -38.06 24.22
CA GLU A 207 8.31 -38.08 22.96
C GLU A 207 7.64 -36.73 22.67
N LEU A 208 7.40 -36.38 21.40
CA LEU A 208 6.65 -35.16 21.07
C LEU A 208 5.14 -35.46 21.09
N VAL A 209 4.36 -34.61 21.76
CA VAL A 209 2.92 -34.70 21.89
C VAL A 209 2.28 -33.43 21.34
N ALA A 210 1.33 -33.58 20.41
CA ALA A 210 0.52 -32.47 19.92
C ALA A 210 -0.67 -32.20 20.86
N ARG A 211 -1.01 -30.92 21.03
CA ARG A 211 -2.18 -30.41 21.75
C ARG A 211 -2.89 -29.38 20.85
N PRO A 212 -3.54 -29.85 19.77
CA PRO A 212 -4.14 -28.95 18.80
C PRO A 212 -5.47 -28.35 19.29
N ALA A 213 -5.82 -27.19 18.74
CA ALA A 213 -7.18 -26.64 18.74
C ALA A 213 -7.50 -26.08 17.34
N GLY A 214 -8.75 -26.22 16.89
CA GLY A 214 -9.18 -25.76 15.55
C GLY A 214 -8.67 -26.65 14.39
N GLY A 215 -8.44 -27.94 14.66
CA GLY A 215 -7.93 -28.91 13.70
C GLY A 215 -7.24 -30.11 14.35
N GLU A 216 -6.65 -30.95 13.50
CA GLU A 216 -5.99 -32.20 13.90
C GLU A 216 -4.53 -32.25 13.41
N VAL A 217 -3.63 -32.67 14.31
CA VAL A 217 -2.26 -33.04 13.96
C VAL A 217 -2.17 -34.54 13.78
N SER A 218 -1.65 -34.98 12.64
CA SER A 218 -1.34 -36.38 12.34
C SER A 218 0.12 -36.54 11.86
N GLU A 219 0.60 -37.78 11.79
CA GLU A 219 1.96 -38.10 11.30
C GLU A 219 3.10 -37.33 11.99
N LEU A 220 2.91 -36.90 13.25
CA LEU A 220 3.93 -36.19 14.00
C LEU A 220 5.12 -37.11 14.26
N LYS A 221 6.28 -36.70 13.77
CA LYS A 221 7.54 -37.39 14.05
C LYS A 221 8.70 -36.43 14.16
N ARG A 222 9.67 -36.81 14.99
CA ARG A 222 10.97 -36.13 15.07
C ARG A 222 11.82 -36.55 13.88
N THR A 223 12.61 -35.63 13.37
CA THR A 223 13.66 -35.90 12.37
C THR A 223 15.02 -35.57 12.98
N ASP A 224 16.10 -35.99 12.34
CA ASP A 224 17.47 -35.76 12.84
C ASP A 224 17.75 -34.26 13.06
N ASP A 225 17.16 -33.41 12.22
CA ASP A 225 17.33 -31.96 12.21
C ASP A 225 16.05 -31.18 12.59
N GLY A 226 15.04 -31.81 13.21
CA GLY A 226 13.82 -31.09 13.58
C GLY A 226 12.60 -31.97 13.79
N LEU A 227 11.49 -31.63 13.12
CA LEU A 227 10.26 -32.41 13.14
C LEU A 227 9.42 -32.19 11.89
N GLU A 228 8.50 -33.10 11.63
CA GLU A 228 7.45 -32.91 10.64
C GLU A 228 6.13 -33.51 11.14
N PHE A 229 5.04 -32.95 10.65
CA PHE A 229 3.68 -33.39 10.95
C PHE A 229 2.73 -32.92 9.85
N THR A 230 1.55 -33.51 9.81
CA THR A 230 0.46 -33.10 8.95
C THR A 230 -0.58 -32.38 9.79
N TRP A 231 -1.04 -31.23 9.32
CA TRP A 231 -2.07 -30.42 9.97
C TRP A 231 -3.30 -30.34 9.08
N LEU A 232 -4.45 -30.74 9.59
CA LEU A 232 -5.74 -30.48 8.96
C LEU A 232 -6.49 -29.46 9.81
N ALA A 233 -6.53 -28.21 9.35
CA ALA A 233 -7.30 -27.15 9.99
C ALA A 233 -8.81 -27.38 9.80
N GLU A 234 -9.63 -26.91 10.74
CA GLU A 234 -11.08 -26.85 10.57
C GLU A 234 -11.53 -25.64 9.72
N ALA A 235 -10.66 -24.63 9.59
CA ALA A 235 -10.96 -23.36 8.96
C ALA A 235 -9.72 -22.73 8.28
N LEU A 236 -9.95 -21.75 7.42
CA LEU A 236 -8.93 -20.97 6.71
C LEU A 236 -8.72 -19.59 7.37
N PRO A 237 -7.53 -18.95 7.20
CA PRO A 237 -7.29 -17.61 7.72
C PRO A 237 -8.20 -16.57 7.06
N PHE A 238 -8.58 -15.53 7.83
CA PHE A 238 -9.37 -14.43 7.30
C PHE A 238 -8.45 -13.43 6.58
N VAL A 239 -8.52 -13.42 5.25
CA VAL A 239 -7.72 -12.55 4.39
C VAL A 239 -8.41 -11.19 4.24
N VAL A 240 -7.67 -10.12 4.52
CA VAL A 240 -8.13 -8.74 4.36
C VAL A 240 -7.43 -8.13 3.14
N PRO A 241 -8.16 -7.49 2.20
CA PRO A 241 -7.54 -6.80 1.06
C PRO A 241 -6.60 -5.66 1.47
N ASP A 242 -5.60 -5.38 0.64
CA ASP A 242 -4.52 -4.43 0.94
C ASP A 242 -5.03 -3.02 1.28
N ASP A 243 -6.07 -2.56 0.59
CA ASP A 243 -6.70 -1.26 0.80
C ASP A 243 -7.47 -1.15 2.13
N ALA A 244 -7.86 -2.29 2.71
CA ALA A 244 -8.52 -2.38 4.02
C ALA A 244 -7.55 -2.63 5.18
N LEU A 245 -6.30 -3.05 4.92
CA LEU A 245 -5.30 -3.33 5.95
C LEU A 245 -5.08 -2.20 6.97
N PRO A 246 -5.12 -0.90 6.62
CA PRO A 246 -5.00 0.16 7.61
C PRO A 246 -6.04 0.06 8.74
N GLY A 247 -7.30 -0.23 8.41
CA GLY A 247 -8.37 -0.41 9.40
C GLY A 247 -8.19 -1.69 10.23
N ALA A 248 -7.76 -2.79 9.58
CA ALA A 248 -7.48 -4.04 10.26
C ALA A 248 -6.32 -3.92 11.28
N LYS A 249 -5.30 -3.12 10.95
CA LYS A 249 -4.17 -2.80 11.86
C LYS A 249 -4.63 -2.00 13.07
N MET A 250 -5.46 -0.96 12.88
CA MET A 250 -6.04 -0.15 13.98
C MET A 250 -6.84 -1.00 14.96
N LEU A 251 -7.49 -2.07 14.47
CA LEU A 251 -8.27 -3.01 15.27
C LEU A 251 -7.45 -4.17 15.87
N HIS A 252 -6.19 -4.32 15.48
CA HIS A 252 -5.37 -5.50 15.79
C HIS A 252 -6.05 -6.82 15.39
N MET A 253 -6.67 -6.86 14.20
CA MET A 253 -7.49 -7.99 13.77
C MET A 253 -6.74 -9.31 13.67
N GLY A 254 -5.46 -9.31 13.28
CA GLY A 254 -4.67 -10.54 13.14
C GLY A 254 -4.70 -11.39 14.42
N HIS A 255 -4.45 -10.77 15.57
CA HIS A 255 -4.46 -11.42 16.89
C HIS A 255 -5.86 -11.72 17.42
N ARG A 256 -6.88 -10.91 17.06
CA ARG A 256 -8.23 -11.00 17.62
C ARG A 256 -9.18 -11.90 16.84
N MET A 257 -9.03 -11.93 15.53
CA MET A 257 -9.97 -12.56 14.61
C MET A 257 -9.42 -13.85 14.01
N SER A 258 -8.20 -13.83 13.49
CA SER A 258 -7.59 -15.00 12.85
C SER A 258 -6.84 -15.84 13.87
N ARG A 259 -5.71 -15.37 14.40
CA ARG A 259 -4.87 -16.11 15.36
C ARG A 259 -4.57 -17.55 14.89
N GLU A 260 -3.82 -17.66 13.79
CA GLU A 260 -3.32 -18.94 13.26
C GLU A 260 -1.97 -19.27 13.92
N ALA A 261 -2.00 -20.02 15.01
CA ALA A 261 -0.88 -20.12 15.94
C ALA A 261 -0.09 -21.43 15.81
N VAL A 262 1.23 -21.34 15.89
CA VAL A 262 2.15 -22.49 16.00
C VAL A 262 3.11 -22.28 17.17
N GLU A 263 3.16 -23.26 18.07
CA GLU A 263 3.99 -23.27 19.27
C GLU A 263 4.69 -24.63 19.40
N ILE A 264 6.03 -24.65 19.34
CA ILE A 264 6.83 -25.87 19.34
C ILE A 264 7.89 -25.81 20.43
N HIS A 265 7.81 -26.74 21.38
CA HIS A 265 8.72 -26.86 22.52
C HIS A 265 9.70 -28.03 22.38
N GLY A 266 10.76 -27.98 23.16
CA GLY A 266 11.72 -29.10 23.29
C GLY A 266 12.64 -29.30 22.08
N LEU A 267 12.69 -28.32 21.17
CA LEU A 267 13.68 -28.28 20.11
C LEU A 267 15.06 -27.89 20.69
N PRO A 268 16.16 -28.50 20.21
CA PRO A 268 17.50 -28.01 20.49
C PRO A 268 17.67 -26.54 20.09
N ALA A 269 18.53 -25.81 20.80
CA ALA A 269 18.82 -24.42 20.47
C ALA A 269 19.32 -24.28 19.02
N GLY A 270 18.72 -23.36 18.26
CA GLY A 270 19.09 -23.11 16.87
C GLY A 270 18.01 -22.36 16.10
N ARG A 271 18.30 -22.09 14.82
CA ARG A 271 17.29 -21.59 13.88
C ARG A 271 16.71 -22.73 13.07
N TYR A 272 15.42 -22.63 12.86
CA TYR A 272 14.60 -23.59 12.17
C TYR A 272 13.82 -22.89 11.08
N GLU A 273 13.88 -23.48 9.91
CA GLU A 273 13.03 -23.16 8.80
C GLU A 273 11.72 -23.93 8.95
N LEU A 274 10.61 -23.22 8.79
CA LEU A 274 9.29 -23.80 8.64
C LEU A 274 8.88 -23.78 7.17
N SER A 275 8.52 -24.95 6.64
CA SER A 275 7.83 -25.07 5.36
C SER A 275 6.49 -25.77 5.51
N ILE A 276 5.54 -25.39 4.66
CA ILE A 276 4.18 -25.93 4.59
C ILE A 276 3.95 -26.36 3.13
N ASP A 277 3.66 -27.63 2.91
CA ASP A 277 3.59 -28.27 1.57
C ASP A 277 4.85 -27.98 0.71
N GLY A 278 6.02 -27.91 1.36
CA GLY A 278 7.29 -27.60 0.72
C GLY A 278 7.53 -26.10 0.45
N ALA A 279 6.52 -25.24 0.59
CA ALA A 279 6.68 -23.79 0.52
C ALA A 279 7.27 -23.27 1.83
N VAL A 280 8.33 -22.47 1.75
CA VAL A 280 8.97 -21.88 2.92
C VAL A 280 8.15 -20.72 3.41
N VAL A 281 7.70 -20.79 4.66
CA VAL A 281 6.85 -19.74 5.24
C VAL A 281 7.62 -18.88 6.23
N GLY A 282 8.74 -19.36 6.79
CA GLY A 282 9.59 -18.51 7.63
C GLY A 282 10.77 -19.24 8.24
N THR A 283 11.62 -18.47 8.92
CA THR A 283 12.75 -19.00 9.69
C THR A 283 12.76 -18.39 11.08
N TYR A 284 12.60 -19.23 12.09
CA TYR A 284 12.41 -18.86 13.48
C TYR A 284 13.51 -19.47 14.33
N ASP A 285 13.95 -18.79 15.39
CA ASP A 285 14.76 -19.46 16.40
C ASP A 285 13.86 -20.34 17.30
N SER A 286 14.49 -21.31 17.99
CA SER A 286 13.79 -22.22 18.90
C SER A 286 13.04 -21.50 20.02
N GLN A 287 13.46 -20.29 20.44
CA GLN A 287 12.77 -19.53 21.48
C GLN A 287 11.50 -18.89 20.92
N ALA A 288 11.53 -18.34 19.70
CA ALA A 288 10.36 -17.81 19.02
C ALA A 288 9.30 -18.91 18.81
N LEU A 289 9.73 -20.08 18.34
CA LEU A 289 8.84 -21.24 18.19
C LEU A 289 8.23 -21.69 19.53
N ALA A 290 8.99 -21.66 20.61
CA ALA A 290 8.48 -22.02 21.94
C ALA A 290 7.60 -20.92 22.57
N ARG A 291 7.74 -19.67 22.12
CA ARG A 291 6.97 -18.53 22.65
C ARG A 291 5.64 -18.34 21.97
N HIS A 292 5.46 -18.83 20.74
CA HIS A 292 4.32 -18.67 19.81
C HIS A 292 4.72 -17.91 18.54
N ILE A 293 4.34 -18.43 17.37
CA ILE A 293 4.37 -17.71 16.09
C ILE A 293 2.97 -17.69 15.47
N GLU A 294 2.70 -16.65 14.69
CA GLU A 294 1.43 -16.45 14.01
C GLU A 294 1.62 -16.43 12.50
N LEU A 295 0.75 -17.14 11.79
CA LEU A 295 0.85 -17.36 10.35
C LEU A 295 -0.29 -16.71 9.55
N GLN A 296 -1.29 -16.12 10.19
CA GLN A 296 -2.51 -15.67 9.50
C GLN A 296 -2.28 -14.57 8.45
N ASP A 297 -1.22 -13.77 8.58
CA ASP A 297 -0.88 -12.68 7.66
C ASP A 297 0.27 -13.09 6.71
N ASN A 298 0.68 -14.36 6.77
CA ASN A 298 1.78 -14.88 5.97
C ASN A 298 1.25 -15.41 4.65
N ASP A 299 1.36 -14.57 3.63
CA ASP A 299 0.91 -14.88 2.29
C ASP A 299 1.70 -15.99 1.59
N LEU A 300 2.85 -16.41 2.13
CA LEU A 300 3.59 -17.56 1.63
C LEU A 300 2.94 -18.89 2.01
N THR A 301 1.99 -18.90 2.96
CA THR A 301 1.34 -20.14 3.38
C THR A 301 0.32 -20.62 2.34
N PRO A 302 0.28 -21.92 2.00
CA PRO A 302 -0.71 -22.47 1.05
C PRO A 302 -2.16 -22.22 1.46
N GLN A 303 -2.45 -22.22 2.76
CA GLN A 303 -3.78 -21.95 3.31
C GLN A 303 -4.17 -20.47 3.18
N TYR A 304 -3.23 -19.52 3.31
CA TYR A 304 -3.51 -18.11 3.00
C TYR A 304 -3.82 -17.92 1.52
N GLN A 305 -3.04 -18.56 0.63
CA GLN A 305 -3.30 -18.48 -0.81
C GLN A 305 -4.67 -19.08 -1.18
N GLN A 306 -5.07 -20.17 -0.53
CA GLN A 306 -6.41 -20.73 -0.66
C GLN A 306 -7.50 -19.76 -0.18
N ALA A 307 -7.31 -19.13 0.98
CA ALA A 307 -8.24 -18.12 1.50
C ALA A 307 -8.31 -16.86 0.61
N LYS A 308 -7.20 -16.46 0.01
CA LYS A 308 -7.13 -15.34 -0.94
C LYS A 308 -7.92 -15.64 -2.21
N GLN A 309 -7.91 -16.88 -2.69
CA GLN A 309 -8.77 -17.31 -3.81
C GLN A 309 -10.26 -17.22 -3.44
N VAL A 310 -10.64 -17.62 -2.22
CA VAL A 310 -12.01 -17.45 -1.70
C VAL A 310 -12.43 -15.98 -1.72
N ALA A 311 -11.61 -15.10 -1.14
CA ALA A 311 -11.89 -13.66 -1.12
C ALA A 311 -11.96 -13.05 -2.53
N THR A 312 -11.11 -13.51 -3.46
CA THR A 312 -11.12 -13.07 -4.86
C THR A 312 -12.42 -13.45 -5.58
N LEU A 313 -12.88 -14.69 -5.42
CA LEU A 313 -14.16 -15.13 -5.98
C LEU A 313 -15.33 -14.36 -5.35
N ASN A 314 -15.29 -14.11 -4.04
CA ASN A 314 -16.35 -13.35 -3.40
C ASN A 314 -16.38 -11.88 -3.83
N GLN A 315 -15.22 -11.29 -4.07
CA GLN A 315 -15.11 -9.96 -4.70
C GLN A 315 -15.73 -9.97 -6.10
N GLN A 316 -15.45 -10.99 -6.92
CA GLN A 316 -16.05 -11.13 -8.26
C GLN A 316 -17.58 -11.26 -8.18
N ARG A 317 -18.09 -12.10 -7.26
CA ARG A 317 -19.53 -12.23 -6.98
C ARG A 317 -20.16 -10.89 -6.61
N ASN A 318 -19.53 -10.15 -5.71
CA ASN A 318 -20.05 -8.87 -5.21
C ASN A 318 -19.95 -7.74 -6.25
N ALA A 319 -18.85 -7.65 -6.99
CA ALA A 319 -18.62 -6.62 -8.01
C ALA A 319 -19.39 -6.87 -9.32
N GLY A 320 -19.71 -8.13 -9.62
CA GLY A 320 -20.48 -8.56 -10.78
C GLY A 320 -21.97 -8.72 -10.46
N PRO A 321 -22.48 -9.97 -10.36
CA PRO A 321 -23.92 -10.23 -10.33
C PRO A 321 -24.66 -9.56 -9.15
N VAL A 322 -24.08 -9.53 -7.95
CA VAL A 322 -24.74 -8.88 -6.79
C VAL A 322 -24.88 -7.37 -7.01
N ARG A 323 -23.86 -6.71 -7.57
CA ARG A 323 -23.94 -5.28 -7.92
C ARG A 323 -25.00 -5.02 -8.98
N SER A 324 -25.09 -5.88 -10.01
CA SER A 324 -26.10 -5.77 -11.07
C SER A 324 -27.52 -5.93 -10.52
N MET A 325 -27.74 -6.92 -9.65
CA MET A 325 -29.01 -7.13 -8.95
C MET A 325 -29.43 -5.90 -8.12
N ARG A 326 -28.50 -5.33 -7.34
CA ARG A 326 -28.74 -4.09 -6.59
C ARG A 326 -29.02 -2.89 -7.50
N GLY A 327 -28.47 -2.90 -8.71
CA GLY A 327 -28.76 -1.92 -9.76
C GLY A 327 -30.23 -1.95 -10.19
N GLU A 328 -30.83 -3.14 -10.32
CA GLU A 328 -32.26 -3.28 -10.61
C GLU A 328 -33.12 -2.75 -9.44
N TRP A 329 -32.76 -3.08 -8.20
CA TRP A 329 -33.45 -2.53 -7.02
C TRP A 329 -33.30 -1.02 -6.89
N SER A 330 -32.19 -0.44 -7.34
CA SER A 330 -32.04 1.01 -7.43
C SER A 330 -33.00 1.65 -8.43
N LYS A 331 -33.29 0.99 -9.57
CA LYS A 331 -34.29 1.46 -10.54
C LYS A 331 -35.70 1.36 -9.95
N PHE A 332 -36.01 0.26 -9.27
CA PHE A 332 -37.28 0.10 -8.56
C PHE A 332 -37.49 1.17 -7.48
N GLN A 333 -36.46 1.45 -6.68
CA GLN A 333 -36.50 2.52 -5.68
C GLN A 333 -36.82 3.88 -6.32
N GLN A 334 -36.19 4.21 -7.46
CA GLN A 334 -36.48 5.45 -8.17
C GLN A 334 -37.94 5.48 -8.69
N PHE A 335 -38.42 4.38 -9.25
CA PHE A 335 -39.80 4.23 -9.68
C PHE A 335 -40.78 4.44 -8.52
N ALA A 336 -40.58 3.77 -7.38
CA ALA A 336 -41.45 3.88 -6.21
C ALA A 336 -41.53 5.32 -5.68
N ARG A 337 -40.40 6.03 -5.63
CA ARG A 337 -40.36 7.46 -5.24
C ARG A 337 -41.19 8.34 -6.18
N LEU A 338 -41.07 8.14 -7.49
CA LEU A 338 -41.82 8.91 -8.48
C LEU A 338 -43.32 8.60 -8.38
N GLU A 339 -43.68 7.33 -8.19
CA GLU A 339 -45.08 6.91 -8.04
C GLU A 339 -45.72 7.53 -6.78
N ASP A 340 -44.99 7.56 -5.66
CA ASP A 340 -45.44 8.21 -4.42
C ASP A 340 -45.62 9.73 -4.57
N GLN A 341 -44.67 10.39 -5.24
CA GLN A 341 -44.78 11.82 -5.56
C GLN A 341 -46.01 12.10 -6.45
N ALA A 342 -46.28 11.23 -7.44
CA ALA A 342 -47.42 11.38 -8.34
C ALA A 342 -48.77 11.27 -7.61
N LYS A 343 -48.86 10.41 -6.57
CA LYS A 343 -50.05 10.33 -5.72
C LYS A 343 -50.34 11.64 -4.99
N SER A 344 -49.28 12.38 -4.62
CA SER A 344 -49.39 13.67 -3.93
C SER A 344 -49.61 14.86 -4.87
N ALA A 345 -49.43 14.68 -6.19
CA ALA A 345 -49.59 15.71 -7.21
C ALA A 345 -50.28 15.15 -8.47
N PRO A 346 -51.57 14.75 -8.38
CA PRO A 346 -52.26 13.98 -9.41
C PRO A 346 -52.46 14.74 -10.74
N ASP A 347 -52.35 16.06 -10.74
CA ASP A 347 -52.51 16.89 -11.94
C ASP A 347 -51.17 17.22 -12.64
N ASN A 348 -50.04 16.72 -12.12
CA ASN A 348 -48.72 16.97 -12.70
C ASN A 348 -48.42 15.98 -13.84
N GLU A 349 -48.74 16.38 -15.07
CA GLU A 349 -48.51 15.58 -16.29
C GLU A 349 -47.03 15.25 -16.54
N GLY A 350 -46.10 16.15 -16.18
CA GLY A 350 -44.66 15.89 -16.29
C GLY A 350 -44.21 14.74 -15.39
N LEU A 351 -44.74 14.69 -14.17
CA LEU A 351 -44.46 13.63 -13.21
C LEU A 351 -45.09 12.30 -13.62
N LYS A 352 -46.32 12.30 -14.17
CA LYS A 352 -46.93 11.09 -14.76
C LYS A 352 -46.06 10.48 -15.86
N LYS A 353 -45.52 11.33 -16.75
CA LYS A 353 -44.59 10.88 -17.80
C LYS A 353 -43.33 10.24 -17.22
N GLN A 354 -42.74 10.85 -16.18
CA GLN A 354 -41.55 10.30 -15.51
C GLN A 354 -41.84 8.94 -14.84
N VAL A 355 -43.04 8.76 -14.25
CA VAL A 355 -43.47 7.48 -13.68
C VAL A 355 -43.54 6.40 -14.77
N GLU A 356 -44.13 6.72 -15.92
CA GLU A 356 -44.24 5.77 -17.04
C GLU A 356 -42.86 5.37 -17.61
N GLU A 357 -41.96 6.34 -17.81
CA GLU A 357 -40.58 6.08 -18.22
C GLU A 357 -39.80 5.24 -17.20
N ALA A 358 -40.07 5.43 -15.90
CA ALA A 358 -39.46 4.63 -14.84
C ALA A 358 -40.07 3.22 -14.77
N ARG A 359 -41.37 3.07 -15.02
CA ARG A 359 -42.08 1.79 -15.11
C ARG A 359 -41.51 0.92 -16.24
N GLN A 360 -41.29 1.51 -17.41
CA GLN A 360 -40.66 0.82 -18.54
C GLN A 360 -39.24 0.34 -18.22
N ARG A 361 -38.47 1.11 -17.44
CA ARG A 361 -37.10 0.74 -17.03
C ARG A 361 -37.04 -0.46 -16.07
N ILE A 362 -38.13 -0.74 -15.35
CA ILE A 362 -38.24 -1.88 -14.43
C ILE A 362 -39.03 -3.05 -15.04
N ASP A 363 -39.48 -2.92 -16.29
CA ASP A 363 -40.13 -4.02 -16.99
C ASP A 363 -39.15 -5.20 -17.15
N GLY A 364 -39.63 -6.43 -16.94
CA GLY A 364 -38.81 -7.65 -16.91
C GLY A 364 -37.76 -7.70 -15.79
N MET A 365 -37.84 -6.84 -14.76
CA MET A 365 -36.87 -6.80 -13.67
C MET A 365 -36.74 -8.14 -12.92
N ASP A 366 -37.85 -8.81 -12.63
CA ASP A 366 -37.82 -10.07 -11.84
C ASP A 366 -37.02 -11.17 -12.54
N GLN A 367 -37.10 -11.25 -13.88
CA GLN A 367 -36.30 -12.19 -14.66
C GLN A 367 -34.80 -11.85 -14.56
N ARG A 368 -34.43 -10.58 -14.73
CA ARG A 368 -33.02 -10.15 -14.61
C ARG A 368 -32.47 -10.38 -13.21
N VAL A 369 -33.26 -10.12 -12.17
CA VAL A 369 -32.88 -10.41 -10.77
C VAL A 369 -32.62 -11.90 -10.59
N ALA A 370 -33.51 -12.77 -11.06
CA ALA A 370 -33.30 -14.22 -10.99
C ALA A 370 -32.05 -14.71 -11.76
N GLU A 371 -31.76 -14.11 -12.92
CA GLU A 371 -30.54 -14.38 -13.69
C GLU A 371 -29.28 -13.98 -12.91
N PHE A 372 -29.26 -12.80 -12.30
CA PHE A 372 -28.13 -12.36 -11.46
C PHE A 372 -27.99 -13.20 -10.19
N GLU A 373 -29.08 -13.64 -9.57
CA GLU A 373 -29.03 -14.57 -8.44
C GLU A 373 -28.42 -15.92 -8.81
N ALA A 374 -28.82 -16.48 -9.95
CA ALA A 374 -28.26 -17.74 -10.45
C ALA A 374 -26.75 -17.59 -10.69
N ALA A 375 -26.31 -16.53 -11.35
CA ALA A 375 -24.89 -16.25 -11.58
C ALA A 375 -24.11 -16.02 -10.26
N ALA A 376 -24.69 -15.32 -9.28
CA ALA A 376 -24.07 -15.15 -7.97
C ALA A 376 -23.95 -16.48 -7.22
N LYS A 377 -24.95 -17.35 -7.35
CA LYS A 377 -24.94 -18.70 -6.77
C LYS A 377 -23.88 -19.60 -7.40
N GLU A 378 -23.65 -19.53 -8.71
CA GLU A 378 -22.59 -20.30 -9.37
C GLU A 378 -21.20 -19.95 -8.82
N ILE A 379 -20.92 -18.67 -8.58
CA ILE A 379 -19.65 -18.25 -7.97
C ILE A 379 -19.60 -18.69 -6.49
N GLU A 380 -20.71 -18.61 -5.76
CA GLU A 380 -20.81 -19.14 -4.39
C GLU A 380 -20.54 -20.65 -4.34
N ASP A 381 -21.05 -21.43 -5.29
CA ASP A 381 -20.75 -22.86 -5.41
C ASP A 381 -19.25 -23.11 -5.62
N GLN A 382 -18.58 -22.27 -6.41
CA GLN A 382 -17.11 -22.33 -6.57
C GLN A 382 -16.38 -21.99 -5.27
N ILE A 383 -16.85 -20.98 -4.52
CA ILE A 383 -16.30 -20.62 -3.20
C ILE A 383 -16.35 -21.84 -2.26
N PHE A 384 -17.51 -22.51 -2.14
CA PHE A 384 -17.66 -23.67 -1.27
C PHE A 384 -16.88 -24.90 -1.74
N ALA A 385 -16.57 -25.00 -3.05
CA ALA A 385 -15.70 -26.05 -3.56
C ALA A 385 -14.25 -25.85 -3.15
N ILE A 386 -13.78 -24.60 -3.03
CA ILE A 386 -12.38 -24.28 -2.74
C ILE A 386 -12.11 -23.93 -1.28
N ASN A 387 -13.11 -23.54 -0.49
CA ASN A 387 -12.91 -23.09 0.89
C ASN A 387 -12.67 -24.23 1.89
N GLN A 388 -12.76 -25.49 1.46
CA GLN A 388 -12.51 -26.65 2.31
C GLN A 388 -11.02 -26.76 2.67
N PRO A 389 -10.63 -26.66 3.96
CA PRO A 389 -9.25 -26.85 4.37
C PRO A 389 -8.72 -28.22 3.92
N LYS A 390 -7.45 -28.26 3.55
CA LYS A 390 -6.77 -29.48 3.09
C LYS A 390 -5.71 -29.88 4.11
N PRO A 391 -5.38 -31.17 4.26
CA PRO A 391 -4.22 -31.58 5.04
C PRO A 391 -2.96 -30.92 4.47
N ARG A 392 -2.19 -30.24 5.33
CA ARG A 392 -0.95 -29.54 4.98
C ARG A 392 0.23 -30.16 5.69
N LYS A 393 1.33 -30.42 4.98
CA LYS A 393 2.54 -30.99 5.57
C LYS A 393 3.42 -29.87 6.13
N TYR A 394 3.54 -29.82 7.44
CA TYR A 394 4.44 -28.91 8.15
C TYR A 394 5.78 -29.61 8.36
N VAL A 395 6.85 -28.96 7.92
CA VAL A 395 8.21 -29.47 8.07
C VAL A 395 9.06 -28.39 8.71
N LEU A 396 9.67 -28.74 9.83
CA LEU A 396 10.59 -27.88 10.54
C LEU A 396 12.00 -28.48 10.45
N ARG A 397 12.92 -27.74 9.82
CA ARG A 397 14.32 -28.18 9.63
C ARG A 397 15.29 -27.18 10.21
N ARG A 398 16.26 -27.67 10.99
CA ARG A 398 17.34 -26.88 11.55
C ARG A 398 18.22 -26.40 10.42
N VAL A 399 18.45 -25.09 10.39
CA VAL A 399 19.26 -24.45 9.35
C VAL A 399 20.71 -24.47 9.83
N ALA A 400 21.59 -25.18 9.12
CA ALA A 400 23.04 -25.10 9.35
C ALA A 400 23.52 -23.67 9.04
N GLY A 401 24.49 -23.15 9.80
CA GLY A 401 24.96 -21.76 9.70
C GLY A 401 25.35 -21.29 8.29
N ASN A 402 25.67 -22.22 7.37
CA ASN A 402 26.04 -21.93 5.98
C ASN A 402 24.87 -21.92 4.98
N ALA A 403 23.66 -22.37 5.34
CA ALA A 403 22.48 -22.35 4.45
C ALA A 403 21.82 -20.96 4.33
N ASN A 404 22.21 -19.99 5.17
CA ASN A 404 21.76 -18.60 5.08
C ASN A 404 22.09 -17.94 3.71
N ALA A 405 23.23 -18.29 3.10
CA ALA A 405 23.62 -17.73 1.80
C ALA A 405 22.78 -18.27 0.63
N ALA A 406 22.31 -19.51 0.72
CA ALA A 406 21.46 -20.12 -0.31
C ALA A 406 19.99 -19.65 -0.22
N ARG A 407 19.55 -19.17 0.96
CA ARG A 407 18.16 -18.77 1.23
C ARG A 407 17.87 -17.29 1.21
N ALA A 408 18.87 -16.44 1.47
CA ALA A 408 18.84 -15.06 1.00
C ALA A 408 18.55 -15.00 -0.51
N LYS A 409 18.83 -16.08 -1.27
CA LYS A 409 18.54 -16.25 -2.69
C LYS A 409 17.10 -16.70 -3.04
N ALA A 410 16.35 -17.34 -2.14
CA ALA A 410 15.02 -17.92 -2.43
C ALA A 410 13.84 -16.99 -2.06
N ASN A 411 13.91 -16.34 -0.89
CA ASN A 411 13.03 -15.22 -0.49
C ASN A 411 13.59 -13.86 -0.94
N SER A 412 14.57 -13.89 -1.84
CA SER A 412 15.15 -12.70 -2.41
C SER A 412 14.09 -11.91 -3.17
N ILE A 413 14.10 -10.59 -2.97
CA ILE A 413 13.51 -9.58 -3.87
C ILE A 413 13.97 -9.80 -5.32
N VAL A 414 15.14 -10.41 -5.50
CA VAL A 414 15.72 -10.82 -6.78
C VAL A 414 15.24 -12.25 -7.12
N PRO A 415 14.48 -12.47 -8.20
CA PRO A 415 14.13 -13.81 -8.66
C PRO A 415 15.38 -14.70 -8.82
N ALA A 416 15.27 -16.00 -8.53
CA ALA A 416 16.43 -16.91 -8.49
C ALA A 416 17.23 -16.97 -9.80
N ASN A 417 16.57 -16.73 -10.94
CA ASN A 417 17.16 -16.74 -12.27
C ASN A 417 17.34 -15.32 -12.86
N ALA A 418 17.06 -14.26 -12.10
CA ALA A 418 17.27 -12.91 -12.58
C ALA A 418 18.77 -12.64 -12.71
N GLN A 419 19.15 -12.08 -13.85
CA GLN A 419 20.51 -11.65 -14.14
C GLN A 419 20.47 -10.21 -14.64
N LEU A 420 21.54 -9.46 -14.39
CA LEU A 420 21.71 -8.15 -14.99
C LEU A 420 21.89 -8.30 -16.50
N GLU A 421 20.97 -7.71 -17.25
CA GLU A 421 21.08 -7.55 -18.70
C GLU A 421 21.75 -6.21 -18.98
N LYS A 422 22.90 -6.23 -19.66
CA LYS A 422 23.56 -5.00 -20.13
C LYS A 422 22.82 -4.48 -21.37
N LEU A 423 22.31 -3.27 -21.27
CA LEU A 423 21.51 -2.60 -22.31
C LEU A 423 22.34 -1.67 -23.17
N PHE A 424 23.37 -1.06 -22.57
CA PHE A 424 24.19 -0.04 -23.19
C PHE A 424 25.61 -0.08 -22.65
N THR A 425 26.58 0.29 -23.48
CA THR A 425 27.92 0.70 -23.08
C THR A 425 28.27 1.93 -23.90
N ARG A 426 28.84 2.94 -23.25
CA ARG A 426 29.30 4.17 -23.91
C ARG A 426 30.19 3.85 -25.10
N THR A 427 29.85 4.46 -26.24
CA THR A 427 30.69 4.49 -27.45
C THR A 427 31.16 5.89 -27.81
N ALA A 428 30.61 6.92 -27.16
CA ALA A 428 31.04 8.30 -27.35
C ALA A 428 32.49 8.48 -26.87
N PRO A 429 33.32 9.30 -27.55
CA PRO A 429 34.73 9.51 -27.21
C PRO A 429 34.90 10.46 -26.00
N ILE A 430 34.16 10.21 -24.92
CA ILE A 430 34.22 10.98 -23.67
C ILE A 430 35.28 10.38 -22.76
N THR A 431 36.19 11.20 -22.27
CA THR A 431 37.30 10.75 -21.42
C THR A 431 36.88 10.64 -19.95
N GLY A 432 36.97 9.43 -19.40
CA GLY A 432 36.63 9.13 -18.01
C GLY A 432 35.16 9.37 -17.66
N GLY A 433 34.80 9.29 -16.38
CA GLY A 433 33.43 9.50 -15.92
C GLY A 433 32.56 8.25 -15.95
N LEU A 434 31.25 8.43 -15.83
CA LEU A 434 30.28 7.36 -15.63
C LEU A 434 28.88 7.72 -16.13
N THR A 435 28.05 6.72 -16.38
CA THR A 435 26.59 6.88 -16.52
C THR A 435 25.95 7.13 -15.16
N GLU A 436 24.88 7.90 -15.09
CA GLU A 436 24.24 8.36 -13.85
C GLU A 436 22.75 8.64 -14.05
N GLY A 437 22.04 8.86 -12.92
CA GLY A 437 20.69 9.42 -12.89
C GLY A 437 19.70 8.83 -13.89
N PRO A 438 19.40 7.52 -13.86
CA PRO A 438 18.35 6.97 -14.70
C PRO A 438 16.98 7.52 -14.28
N ALA A 439 16.13 7.85 -15.24
CA ALA A 439 14.79 8.40 -15.04
C ALA A 439 13.80 7.78 -16.02
N VAL A 440 12.68 7.26 -15.53
CA VAL A 440 11.63 6.71 -16.40
C VAL A 440 10.67 7.79 -16.88
N ALA A 441 10.50 7.86 -18.20
CA ALA A 441 9.58 8.76 -18.88
C ALA A 441 8.14 8.23 -18.84
N PRO A 442 7.12 9.09 -19.11
CA PRO A 442 5.73 8.65 -19.12
C PRO A 442 5.41 7.52 -20.12
N ASP A 443 6.18 7.39 -21.19
CA ASP A 443 6.02 6.33 -22.19
C ASP A 443 6.78 5.03 -21.86
N GLY A 444 7.45 4.98 -20.70
CA GLY A 444 8.27 3.86 -20.24
C GLY A 444 9.74 3.91 -20.69
N SER A 445 10.14 4.89 -21.50
CA SER A 445 11.56 5.05 -21.89
C SER A 445 12.43 5.44 -20.70
N ILE A 446 13.69 5.00 -20.68
CA ILE A 446 14.65 5.34 -19.63
C ILE A 446 15.63 6.38 -20.15
N TYR A 447 15.63 7.55 -19.54
CA TYR A 447 16.64 8.59 -19.77
C TYR A 447 17.75 8.44 -18.74
N PHE A 448 19.00 8.69 -19.10
CA PHE A 448 20.11 8.63 -18.15
C PHE A 448 21.25 9.55 -18.60
N SER A 449 21.97 10.11 -17.63
CA SER A 449 23.12 10.97 -17.88
C SER A 449 24.35 10.13 -18.20
N ASP A 450 25.21 10.65 -19.08
CA ASP A 450 26.55 10.13 -19.33
C ASP A 450 27.58 11.21 -19.02
N ILE A 451 28.09 11.19 -17.78
CA ILE A 451 28.87 12.27 -17.18
C ILE A 451 30.36 12.09 -17.48
N PRO A 452 31.04 13.10 -18.02
CA PRO A 452 32.50 13.14 -18.15
C PRO A 452 33.17 13.65 -16.89
N PHE A 453 34.37 13.14 -16.59
CA PHE A 453 35.27 13.79 -15.63
C PHE A 453 36.20 14.84 -16.26
N GLY A 454 36.32 14.87 -17.59
CA GLY A 454 37.08 15.88 -18.35
C GLY A 454 36.27 17.14 -18.69
N GLU A 455 36.69 17.84 -19.75
CA GLU A 455 36.12 19.12 -20.24
C GLU A 455 34.93 18.95 -21.21
N ASP A 456 34.43 17.73 -21.45
CA ASP A 456 33.20 17.54 -22.20
C ASP A 456 31.97 17.99 -21.39
N ARG A 457 30.89 18.44 -22.03
CA ARG A 457 29.66 18.83 -21.32
C ARG A 457 28.69 17.68 -21.03
N GLY A 458 29.04 16.46 -21.42
CA GLY A 458 28.27 15.24 -21.12
C GLY A 458 26.98 15.13 -21.93
N MET A 459 26.36 13.96 -21.87
CA MET A 459 25.18 13.63 -22.68
C MET A 459 24.00 13.21 -21.80
N ILE A 460 22.79 13.34 -22.35
CA ILE A 460 21.64 12.57 -21.87
C ILE A 460 21.28 11.57 -22.98
N LEU A 461 21.15 10.31 -22.60
CA LEU A 461 20.78 9.20 -23.46
C LEU A 461 19.34 8.77 -23.16
N ARG A 462 18.67 8.17 -24.14
CA ARG A 462 17.33 7.57 -24.02
C ARG A 462 17.39 6.12 -24.48
N PHE A 463 17.06 5.19 -23.59
CA PHE A 463 16.79 3.80 -23.90
C PHE A 463 15.27 3.58 -24.06
N ASP A 464 14.84 2.98 -25.18
CA ASP A 464 13.46 2.54 -25.38
C ASP A 464 13.36 1.02 -25.13
N PRO A 465 12.68 0.57 -24.06
CA PRO A 465 12.62 -0.85 -23.74
C PRO A 465 11.90 -1.71 -24.79
N ARG A 466 11.02 -1.12 -25.61
CA ARG A 466 10.26 -1.85 -26.64
C ARG A 466 11.14 -2.18 -27.83
N THR A 467 11.97 -1.22 -28.26
CA THR A 467 12.88 -1.40 -29.40
C THR A 467 14.25 -1.91 -28.98
N LYS A 468 14.57 -1.84 -27.68
CA LYS A 468 15.89 -2.10 -27.09
C LYS A 468 17.01 -1.23 -27.66
N GLN A 469 16.67 -0.04 -28.15
CA GLN A 469 17.66 0.90 -28.71
C GLN A 469 17.97 2.02 -27.72
N THR A 470 19.23 2.42 -27.69
CA THR A 470 19.69 3.63 -27.00
C THR A 470 20.01 4.72 -28.03
N THR A 471 19.44 5.90 -27.85
CA THR A 471 19.66 7.08 -28.70
C THR A 471 20.15 8.26 -27.88
N VAL A 472 20.90 9.18 -28.50
CA VAL A 472 21.28 10.44 -27.86
C VAL A 472 20.06 11.36 -27.80
N PHE A 473 19.71 11.84 -26.60
CA PHE A 473 18.71 12.89 -26.43
C PHE A 473 19.34 14.29 -26.58
N THR A 474 20.47 14.52 -25.92
CA THR A 474 21.32 15.70 -26.12
C THR A 474 22.80 15.32 -25.91
N ASP A 475 23.69 15.94 -26.67
CA ASP A 475 25.15 15.82 -26.57
C ASP A 475 25.81 16.99 -25.80
N ASP A 476 25.04 18.03 -25.47
CA ASP A 476 25.37 19.05 -24.46
C ASP A 476 24.34 18.99 -23.34
N SER A 477 24.65 18.21 -22.29
CA SER A 477 23.80 18.07 -21.10
C SER A 477 24.08 19.11 -20.02
N HIS A 478 25.06 20.01 -20.23
CA HIS A 478 25.57 20.91 -19.20
C HIS A 478 26.02 20.19 -17.91
N LYS A 479 26.63 19.01 -18.05
CA LYS A 479 26.99 18.08 -16.96
C LYS A 479 25.77 17.63 -16.17
N SER A 480 24.73 17.16 -16.86
CA SER A 480 23.58 16.58 -16.17
C SER A 480 24.03 15.39 -15.32
N ASN A 481 23.40 15.20 -14.17
CA ASN A 481 23.66 14.10 -13.25
C ASN A 481 22.36 13.35 -12.96
N GLY A 482 21.80 13.49 -11.76
CA GLY A 482 20.47 13.02 -11.42
C GLY A 482 19.43 13.58 -12.40
N LEU A 483 18.52 12.71 -12.84
CA LEU A 483 17.41 13.04 -13.70
C LEU A 483 16.11 12.55 -13.07
N ILE A 484 15.00 13.22 -13.36
CA ILE A 484 13.67 12.72 -12.98
C ILE A 484 12.59 13.33 -13.87
N PHE A 485 11.49 12.60 -14.11
CA PHE A 485 10.31 13.17 -14.75
C PHE A 485 9.34 13.72 -13.69
N ASN A 486 8.70 14.86 -13.98
CA ASN A 486 7.55 15.30 -13.20
C ASN A 486 6.23 14.75 -13.78
N ALA A 487 5.12 14.98 -13.08
CA ALA A 487 3.79 14.54 -13.52
C ALA A 487 3.35 15.14 -14.87
N ALA A 488 3.92 16.28 -15.29
CA ALA A 488 3.67 16.89 -16.59
C ALA A 488 4.49 16.24 -17.74
N GLY A 489 5.36 15.27 -17.42
CA GLY A 489 6.22 14.62 -18.40
C GLY A 489 7.43 15.45 -18.85
N GLU A 490 7.80 16.48 -18.08
CA GLU A 490 9.03 17.24 -18.27
C GLU A 490 10.20 16.51 -17.61
N LEU A 491 11.35 16.44 -18.30
CA LEU A 491 12.58 15.88 -17.75
C LEU A 491 13.31 16.96 -16.95
N TRP A 492 13.48 16.76 -15.66
CA TRP A 492 14.27 17.62 -14.78
C TRP A 492 15.66 17.03 -14.60
N ALA A 493 16.66 17.90 -14.56
CA ALA A 493 18.06 17.52 -14.44
C ALA A 493 18.78 18.35 -13.38
N CYS A 494 19.55 17.67 -12.54
CA CYS A 494 20.65 18.29 -11.81
C CYS A 494 21.81 18.53 -12.76
N GLU A 495 22.35 19.75 -12.81
CA GLU A 495 23.55 20.08 -13.59
C GLU A 495 24.69 20.39 -12.65
N GLY A 496 25.73 19.55 -12.69
CA GLY A 496 26.88 19.65 -11.82
C GLY A 496 27.81 20.82 -12.15
N ALA A 497 29.01 20.81 -11.58
CA ALA A 497 30.09 21.74 -11.93
C ALA A 497 31.15 21.09 -12.80
N ASN A 498 32.38 21.61 -12.78
CA ASN A 498 33.43 21.29 -13.74
C ASN A 498 32.94 21.63 -15.15
N ILE A 499 32.77 22.93 -15.41
CA ILE A 499 32.15 23.55 -16.61
C ILE A 499 30.65 23.22 -16.82
N GLY A 500 30.04 22.58 -15.82
CA GLY A 500 28.62 22.24 -15.75
C GLY A 500 27.74 23.37 -15.22
N GLY A 501 26.47 23.36 -15.58
CA GLY A 501 25.56 24.50 -15.42
C GLY A 501 25.29 24.96 -13.99
N ARG A 502 25.68 24.18 -12.95
CA ARG A 502 25.47 24.48 -11.53
C ARG A 502 24.04 24.93 -11.26
N ALA A 503 23.08 24.15 -11.75
CA ALA A 503 21.67 24.52 -11.83
C ALA A 503 20.74 23.31 -11.79
N ILE A 504 19.46 23.56 -11.55
CA ILE A 504 18.36 22.65 -11.87
C ILE A 504 17.72 23.14 -13.16
N SER A 505 17.56 22.26 -14.15
CA SER A 505 16.94 22.57 -15.44
C SER A 505 15.80 21.63 -15.78
N LYS A 506 14.93 22.08 -16.68
CA LYS A 506 13.89 21.28 -17.35
C LYS A 506 14.22 21.14 -18.81
N TRP A 507 13.86 19.99 -19.35
CA TRP A 507 13.97 19.66 -20.76
C TRP A 507 12.60 19.20 -21.28
N ASN A 508 12.16 19.84 -22.36
CA ASN A 508 11.05 19.33 -23.15
C ASN A 508 11.57 18.19 -24.03
N THR A 509 11.18 16.97 -23.73
CA THR A 509 11.68 15.77 -24.43
C THR A 509 11.25 15.65 -25.89
N LYS A 510 10.24 16.42 -26.31
CA LYS A 510 9.78 16.45 -27.71
C LYS A 510 10.53 17.46 -28.55
N THR A 511 10.90 18.61 -27.97
CA THR A 511 11.55 19.71 -28.71
C THR A 511 13.05 19.81 -28.44
N GLY A 512 13.55 19.17 -27.39
CA GLY A 512 14.92 19.35 -26.89
C GLY A 512 15.15 20.69 -26.19
N GLN A 513 14.10 21.48 -25.95
CA GLN A 513 14.25 22.80 -25.33
C GLN A 513 14.61 22.67 -23.85
N ARG A 514 15.76 23.23 -23.48
CA ARG A 514 16.24 23.39 -22.10
C ARG A 514 15.77 24.71 -21.49
N THR A 515 15.35 24.70 -20.22
CA THR A 515 15.04 25.90 -19.42
C THR A 515 15.66 25.77 -18.03
N VAL A 516 16.38 26.80 -17.58
CA VAL A 516 16.89 26.86 -16.20
C VAL A 516 15.75 27.16 -15.25
N VAL A 517 15.57 26.34 -14.21
CA VAL A 517 14.57 26.57 -13.16
C VAL A 517 15.18 27.35 -12.02
N ALA A 518 16.34 26.92 -11.55
CA ALA A 518 17.08 27.59 -10.48
C ALA A 518 18.58 27.36 -10.66
N ASP A 519 19.39 28.39 -10.44
CA ASP A 519 20.85 28.30 -10.51
C ASP A 519 21.55 28.95 -9.32
N SER A 520 20.77 29.44 -8.37
CA SER A 520 21.25 30.12 -7.17
C SER A 520 20.26 30.02 -6.01
N TYR A 521 20.79 30.14 -4.80
CA TYR A 521 20.04 30.31 -3.55
C TYR A 521 20.56 31.55 -2.82
N LYS A 522 19.65 32.46 -2.44
CA LYS A 522 19.99 33.75 -1.82
C LYS A 522 21.09 34.52 -2.59
N GLY A 523 20.99 34.51 -3.93
CA GLY A 523 21.91 35.21 -4.83
C GLY A 523 23.29 34.53 -5.01
N LYS A 524 23.50 33.35 -4.44
CA LYS A 524 24.75 32.58 -4.53
C LYS A 524 24.56 31.33 -5.38
N ARG A 525 25.51 31.01 -6.25
CA ARG A 525 25.49 29.84 -7.12
C ARG A 525 25.48 28.52 -6.32
N PHE A 526 24.66 27.57 -6.76
CA PHE A 526 24.71 26.18 -6.25
C PHE A 526 26.12 25.60 -6.38
N ASN A 527 26.53 24.70 -5.50
CA ASN A 527 27.82 24.03 -5.58
C ASN A 527 27.89 23.17 -6.85
N SER A 528 27.22 22.02 -6.86
CA SER A 528 27.14 21.05 -7.94
C SER A 528 25.94 20.14 -7.69
N PRO A 529 24.72 20.58 -8.05
CA PRO A 529 23.53 19.74 -7.97
C PRO A 529 23.81 18.32 -8.48
N ASN A 530 23.42 17.32 -7.69
CA ASN A 530 23.86 15.95 -7.91
C ASN A 530 22.69 15.00 -8.16
N ASP A 531 21.81 14.80 -7.19
CA ASP A 531 20.63 13.95 -7.35
C ASP A 531 19.36 14.65 -6.89
N LEU A 532 18.19 14.19 -7.36
CA LEU A 532 16.90 14.83 -7.09
C LEU A 532 15.72 13.85 -7.00
N CYS A 533 14.74 14.21 -6.17
CA CYS A 533 13.47 13.50 -6.04
C CYS A 533 12.28 14.47 -5.97
N LEU A 534 11.06 13.96 -6.15
CA LEU A 534 9.83 14.74 -5.98
C LEU A 534 8.97 14.18 -4.85
N ASP A 535 8.09 15.02 -4.31
CA ASP A 535 6.97 14.58 -3.48
C ASP A 535 5.62 14.66 -4.21
N ALA A 536 4.55 14.26 -3.51
CA ALA A 536 3.17 14.30 -4.02
C ALA A 536 2.67 15.69 -4.40
N LYS A 537 3.26 16.77 -3.87
CA LYS A 537 2.91 18.15 -4.23
C LYS A 537 3.73 18.66 -5.43
N GLY A 538 4.59 17.83 -6.00
CA GLY A 538 5.45 18.18 -7.13
C GLY A 538 6.63 19.09 -6.75
N ARG A 539 6.95 19.20 -5.45
CA ARG A 539 8.14 19.94 -5.00
C ARG A 539 9.39 19.12 -5.32
N VAL A 540 10.45 19.78 -5.78
CA VAL A 540 11.67 19.12 -6.23
C VAL A 540 12.75 19.29 -5.16
N TYR A 541 13.17 18.18 -4.56
CA TYR A 541 14.28 18.16 -3.60
C TYR A 541 15.54 17.74 -4.33
N PHE A 542 16.66 18.40 -4.08
CA PHE A 542 17.93 18.05 -4.71
C PHE A 542 19.11 18.24 -3.77
N THR A 543 20.14 17.44 -3.98
CA THR A 543 21.39 17.50 -3.23
C THR A 543 22.41 18.37 -3.93
N ASP A 544 23.15 19.17 -3.17
CA ASP A 544 24.13 20.13 -3.70
C ASP A 544 25.54 19.94 -3.09
N PRO A 545 26.20 18.80 -3.35
CA PRO A 545 27.56 18.52 -2.91
C PRO A 545 28.62 19.23 -3.78
N ARG A 546 29.88 18.87 -3.57
CA ARG A 546 31.01 19.21 -4.46
C ARG A 546 31.99 18.03 -4.49
N TYR A 547 32.14 17.39 -5.65
CA TYR A 547 33.12 16.31 -5.88
C TYR A 547 34.23 16.73 -6.85
N VAL A 548 33.85 17.43 -7.92
CA VAL A 548 34.73 17.88 -8.99
C VAL A 548 34.48 19.36 -9.32
N GLY A 549 35.41 19.95 -10.07
CA GLY A 549 35.37 21.35 -10.49
C GLY A 549 36.17 22.26 -9.56
N ASP A 550 36.95 23.15 -10.15
CA ASP A 550 37.76 24.18 -9.48
C ASP A 550 36.97 25.50 -9.31
N GLU A 551 35.70 25.54 -9.73
CA GLU A 551 34.87 26.71 -9.54
C GLU A 551 34.67 26.98 -8.04
N PRO A 552 34.88 28.22 -7.58
CA PRO A 552 34.73 28.54 -6.17
C PRO A 552 33.30 28.28 -5.70
N ARG A 553 33.18 27.72 -4.49
CA ARG A 553 31.90 27.60 -3.80
C ARG A 553 31.50 28.97 -3.24
N GLU A 554 30.26 29.35 -3.50
CA GLU A 554 29.66 30.58 -2.97
C GLU A 554 28.80 30.30 -1.73
N LEU A 555 28.21 29.11 -1.69
CA LEU A 555 27.42 28.60 -0.57
C LEU A 555 28.33 27.98 0.49
N GLU A 556 28.06 28.34 1.74
CA GLU A 556 28.81 27.86 2.90
C GLU A 556 28.60 26.36 3.11
N HIS A 557 27.38 25.88 2.88
CA HIS A 557 26.98 24.50 3.13
C HIS A 557 26.94 23.67 1.86
N ARG A 558 27.23 22.38 2.00
CA ARG A 558 26.77 21.33 1.08
C ARG A 558 25.45 20.86 1.67
N ALA A 559 24.35 21.04 0.96
CA ALA A 559 23.02 20.95 1.56
C ALA A 559 22.04 20.23 0.65
N VAL A 560 20.87 19.94 1.19
CA VAL A 560 19.68 19.58 0.43
C VAL A 560 18.82 20.81 0.28
N TYR A 561 18.36 21.07 -0.93
CA TYR A 561 17.47 22.17 -1.26
C TYR A 561 16.13 21.65 -1.78
N ARG A 562 15.11 22.50 -1.76
CA ARG A 562 13.79 22.24 -2.33
C ARG A 562 13.35 23.41 -3.20
N ILE A 563 12.79 23.11 -4.38
CA ILE A 563 12.13 24.05 -5.27
C ILE A 563 10.62 23.82 -5.16
N ASP A 564 9.88 24.87 -4.81
CA ASP A 564 8.42 24.84 -4.77
C ASP A 564 7.80 25.18 -6.13
N ALA A 565 6.50 24.95 -6.28
CA ALA A 565 5.79 25.15 -7.54
C ALA A 565 5.81 26.61 -8.05
N ASP A 566 6.00 27.58 -7.14
CA ASP A 566 6.17 29.00 -7.47
C ASP A 566 7.61 29.37 -7.89
N GLY A 567 8.52 28.40 -7.88
CA GLY A 567 9.94 28.58 -8.21
C GLY A 567 10.80 29.03 -7.04
N SER A 568 10.25 29.18 -5.83
CA SER A 568 11.04 29.53 -4.64
C SER A 568 11.97 28.39 -4.24
N VAL A 569 13.19 28.74 -3.82
CA VAL A 569 14.24 27.79 -3.39
C VAL A 569 14.44 27.89 -1.89
N HIS A 570 14.40 26.75 -1.21
CA HIS A 570 14.58 26.63 0.24
C HIS A 570 15.72 25.68 0.56
N GLU A 571 16.54 26.00 1.55
CA GLU A 571 17.49 25.04 2.13
C GLU A 571 16.72 24.15 3.13
N VAL A 572 16.68 22.84 2.87
CA VAL A 572 15.91 21.87 3.64
C VAL A 572 16.72 21.36 4.84
N THR A 573 18.00 21.06 4.61
CA THR A 573 18.93 20.64 5.66
C THR A 573 20.37 20.73 5.16
N HIS A 574 21.29 21.06 6.07
CA HIS A 574 22.74 20.94 5.89
C HIS A 574 23.38 20.03 6.94
N ASP A 575 22.58 19.28 7.72
CA ASP A 575 23.08 18.31 8.70
C ASP A 575 23.55 17.01 7.99
N ILE A 576 24.38 17.17 6.96
CA ILE A 576 25.01 16.14 6.14
C ILE A 576 26.29 16.75 5.54
N SER A 577 27.45 16.10 5.68
CA SER A 577 28.72 16.66 5.14
C SER A 577 28.71 16.73 3.61
N LYS A 578 28.25 15.67 2.96
CA LYS A 578 28.30 15.53 1.49
C LYS A 578 27.09 14.76 0.96
N PRO A 579 25.94 15.45 0.77
CA PRO A 579 24.70 14.82 0.37
C PRO A 579 24.79 14.31 -1.08
N ASN A 580 24.19 13.15 -1.36
CA ASN A 580 24.23 12.51 -2.67
C ASN A 580 22.85 11.99 -3.08
N GLY A 581 22.65 10.68 -3.24
CA GLY A 581 21.34 10.11 -3.58
C GLY A 581 20.26 10.52 -2.58
N ILE A 582 19.05 10.70 -3.11
CA ILE A 582 17.93 11.24 -2.36
C ILE A 582 16.62 10.55 -2.77
N ALA A 583 15.79 10.21 -1.79
CA ALA A 583 14.48 9.63 -2.03
C ALA A 583 13.50 10.02 -0.92
N ILE A 584 12.21 9.99 -1.22
CA ILE A 584 11.14 10.21 -0.24
C ILE A 584 10.38 8.90 -0.04
N SER A 585 10.04 8.58 1.21
CA SER A 585 9.25 7.39 1.55
C SER A 585 7.88 7.39 0.85
N PRO A 586 7.26 6.22 0.61
CA PRO A 586 5.97 6.15 -0.06
C PRO A 586 4.83 6.94 0.61
N ASP A 587 4.91 7.12 1.92
CA ASP A 587 3.95 7.91 2.71
C ASP A 587 4.26 9.43 2.73
N GLY A 588 5.34 9.87 2.08
CA GLY A 588 5.76 11.27 2.02
C GLY A 588 6.35 11.83 3.32
N SER A 589 6.49 11.01 4.36
CA SER A 589 6.83 11.47 5.71
C SER A 589 8.33 11.50 6.01
N THR A 590 9.16 10.88 5.18
CA THR A 590 10.60 10.72 5.43
C THR A 590 11.40 11.04 4.17
N LEU A 591 12.37 11.94 4.30
CA LEU A 591 13.40 12.19 3.30
C LEU A 591 14.64 11.35 3.64
N TYR A 592 15.03 10.48 2.72
CA TYR A 592 16.28 9.73 2.78
C TYR A 592 17.35 10.45 1.98
N VAL A 593 18.53 10.59 2.57
CA VAL A 593 19.68 11.22 1.91
C VAL A 593 20.95 10.42 2.20
N ALA A 594 21.68 10.06 1.14
CA ALA A 594 23.00 9.46 1.26
C ALA A 594 24.03 10.53 1.62
N GLU A 595 24.84 10.26 2.64
CA GLU A 595 26.11 10.94 2.86
C GLU A 595 27.21 10.09 2.20
N HIS A 596 27.84 10.65 1.17
CA HIS A 596 28.91 10.00 0.41
C HIS A 596 30.20 10.82 0.53
N ASP A 597 30.73 10.96 1.74
CA ASP A 597 31.92 11.78 1.95
C ASP A 597 33.20 11.01 1.64
N ASN A 598 33.45 10.80 0.35
CA ASN A 598 34.58 10.05 -0.18
C ASN A 598 35.95 10.75 -0.07
N GLY A 599 36.07 11.81 0.73
CA GLY A 599 37.34 12.52 0.92
C GLY A 599 37.85 13.23 -0.33
N THR A 600 36.99 13.49 -1.31
CA THR A 600 37.36 14.28 -2.49
C THR A 600 36.82 15.70 -2.42
N ASP A 601 37.63 16.66 -2.84
CA ASP A 601 37.22 18.04 -3.00
C ASP A 601 38.21 18.61 -4.00
N LYS A 602 37.80 18.75 -5.27
CA LYS A 602 38.67 19.31 -6.31
C LYS A 602 38.54 20.84 -6.44
N ILE A 603 38.05 21.53 -5.41
CA ILE A 603 37.92 23.00 -5.45
C ILE A 603 39.29 23.65 -5.56
N ASP A 604 40.25 23.18 -4.78
CA ASP A 604 41.63 23.63 -4.82
C ASP A 604 42.54 22.42 -5.09
N PRO A 605 42.92 22.17 -6.36
CA PRO A 605 43.71 21.01 -6.72
C PRO A 605 45.13 21.04 -6.13
N THR A 606 45.54 22.14 -5.50
CA THR A 606 46.84 22.28 -4.82
C THR A 606 46.81 21.84 -3.37
N LYS A 607 45.62 21.70 -2.77
CA LYS A 607 45.46 21.26 -1.38
C LYS A 607 45.37 19.74 -1.26
N PRO A 608 45.83 19.17 -0.14
CA PRO A 608 45.58 17.76 0.15
C PRO A 608 44.09 17.46 0.13
N ALA A 609 43.73 16.29 -0.40
CA ALA A 609 42.36 15.79 -0.36
C ALA A 609 41.89 15.70 1.11
N PRO A 610 40.65 16.11 1.43
CA PRO A 610 40.11 15.97 2.77
C PRO A 610 40.05 14.47 3.17
N PRO A 611 40.13 14.16 4.47
CA PRO A 611 39.92 12.78 4.91
C PRO A 611 38.52 12.31 4.51
N GLN A 612 38.40 11.00 4.27
CA GLN A 612 37.10 10.37 4.08
C GLN A 612 36.22 10.58 5.32
N GLY A 613 34.98 11.01 5.10
CA GLY A 613 33.96 11.15 6.13
C GLY A 613 33.01 9.95 6.16
N GLU A 614 31.76 10.22 6.51
CA GLU A 614 30.75 9.20 6.72
C GLU A 614 30.20 8.63 5.39
N MET A 615 29.78 7.36 5.44
CA MET A 615 29.18 6.61 4.34
C MET A 615 27.84 6.03 4.81
N LYS A 616 26.87 6.91 5.03
CA LYS A 616 25.61 6.58 5.73
C LYS A 616 24.40 7.04 4.96
N ILE A 617 23.27 6.36 5.16
CA ILE A 617 21.96 6.86 4.77
C ILE A 617 21.31 7.48 6.00
N TYR A 618 20.92 8.74 5.90
CA TYR A 618 20.16 9.43 6.93
C TYR A 618 18.70 9.54 6.54
N ALA A 619 17.82 9.39 7.53
CA ALA A 619 16.39 9.63 7.41
C ALA A 619 16.02 10.89 8.18
N PHE A 620 15.39 11.84 7.49
CA PHE A 620 14.88 13.09 8.04
C PHE A 620 13.35 13.05 8.02
N PRO A 621 12.68 13.25 9.17
CA PRO A 621 11.23 13.39 9.17
C PRO A 621 10.83 14.68 8.43
N LEU A 622 9.81 14.60 7.58
CA LEU A 622 9.22 15.74 6.88
C LEU A 622 7.88 16.15 7.52
N ASP A 623 7.59 17.45 7.54
CA ASP A 623 6.23 17.96 7.79
C ASP A 623 5.39 18.02 6.50
N SER A 624 4.11 18.40 6.62
CA SER A 624 3.22 18.60 5.46
C SER A 624 3.72 19.66 4.49
N GLU A 625 4.51 20.62 4.98
CA GLU A 625 5.13 21.69 4.21
C GLU A 625 6.48 21.29 3.62
N GLY A 626 6.87 20.02 3.74
CA GLY A 626 8.06 19.47 3.09
C GLY A 626 9.36 19.94 3.72
N ASN A 627 9.32 20.40 4.96
CA ASN A 627 10.51 20.80 5.72
C ASN A 627 10.92 19.68 6.67
N VAL A 628 12.20 19.64 7.04
CA VAL A 628 12.67 18.74 8.11
C VAL A 628 12.03 19.16 9.42
N SER A 629 11.28 18.25 10.03
CA SER A 629 10.43 18.51 11.20
C SER A 629 11.01 17.96 12.52
N GLY A 630 12.20 17.38 12.48
CA GLY A 630 12.82 16.74 13.64
C GLY A 630 14.26 16.28 13.36
N PRO A 631 14.92 15.66 14.37
CA PRO A 631 16.30 15.23 14.23
C PRO A 631 16.42 14.11 13.18
N ARG A 632 17.54 14.10 12.45
CA ARG A 632 17.87 12.97 11.58
C ARG A 632 18.19 11.72 12.39
N ARG A 633 18.00 10.56 11.78
CA ARG A 633 18.50 9.27 12.29
C ARG A 633 19.33 8.56 11.24
N VAL A 634 20.29 7.76 11.68
CA VAL A 634 20.97 6.81 10.79
C VAL A 634 19.95 5.74 10.39
N HIS A 635 19.70 5.60 9.09
CA HIS A 635 18.86 4.56 8.53
C HIS A 635 19.70 3.34 8.15
N PHE A 636 20.85 3.54 7.51
CA PHE A 636 21.77 2.48 7.13
C PHE A 636 23.22 2.98 7.18
N ASP A 637 24.16 2.10 7.55
CA ASP A 637 25.57 2.44 7.73
C ASP A 637 26.43 1.46 6.91
N PHE A 638 27.16 1.98 5.91
CA PHE A 638 28.09 1.19 5.12
C PHE A 638 29.42 0.92 5.85
N GLY A 639 29.60 1.48 7.05
CA GLY A 639 30.80 1.36 7.85
C GLY A 639 32.00 1.94 7.11
N LYS A 640 32.99 1.09 6.80
CA LYS A 640 34.21 1.49 6.10
C LYS A 640 34.12 1.36 4.58
N GLN A 641 33.03 0.80 4.06
CA GLN A 641 32.84 0.62 2.63
C GLN A 641 32.58 1.96 1.94
N LYS A 642 32.94 2.09 0.66
CA LYS A 642 32.47 3.21 -0.17
C LYS A 642 30.94 3.09 -0.30
N GLY A 643 30.23 4.04 0.31
CA GLY A 643 28.80 3.99 0.54
C GLY A 643 27.95 4.23 -0.70
N CYS A 644 26.73 4.71 -0.45
CA CYS A 644 25.74 4.96 -1.48
C CYS A 644 26.01 6.21 -2.28
N ASP A 645 25.76 6.11 -3.58
CA ASP A 645 25.68 7.23 -4.50
C ASP A 645 24.19 7.55 -4.71
N GLY A 646 23.57 7.14 -5.82
CA GLY A 646 22.13 7.22 -6.04
C GLY A 646 21.28 6.13 -5.40
N MET A 647 19.96 6.38 -5.26
CA MET A 647 18.99 5.44 -4.68
C MET A 647 17.57 5.61 -5.25
N CYS A 648 16.75 4.57 -5.12
CA CYS A 648 15.29 4.65 -5.35
C CYS A 648 14.52 3.82 -4.30
N VAL A 649 13.18 3.83 -4.36
CA VAL A 649 12.30 3.20 -3.37
C VAL A 649 11.22 2.33 -4.05
N ASP A 650 10.86 1.20 -3.44
CA ASP A 650 9.72 0.37 -3.88
C ASP A 650 8.41 0.70 -3.13
N THR A 651 7.31 0.10 -3.57
CA THR A 651 5.97 0.31 -2.99
C THR A 651 5.84 -0.12 -1.54
N ASP A 652 6.74 -0.98 -1.05
CA ASP A 652 6.77 -1.45 0.33
C ASP A 652 7.68 -0.57 1.22
N GLY A 653 8.33 0.44 0.63
CA GLY A 653 9.24 1.36 1.30
C GLY A 653 10.65 0.82 1.47
N ASN A 654 11.04 -0.24 0.76
CA ASN A 654 12.44 -0.67 0.72
C ASN A 654 13.26 0.27 -0.15
N LEU A 655 14.45 0.65 0.31
CA LEU A 655 15.39 1.46 -0.44
C LEU A 655 16.37 0.57 -1.21
N TYR A 656 16.65 0.98 -2.44
CA TYR A 656 17.66 0.37 -3.32
C TYR A 656 18.84 1.33 -3.37
N LEU A 657 19.89 0.99 -2.63
CA LEU A 657 21.07 1.83 -2.44
C LEU A 657 22.19 1.31 -3.31
N THR A 658 22.80 2.17 -4.12
CA THR A 658 24.04 1.77 -4.81
C THR A 658 25.16 1.53 -3.79
N GLY A 659 26.03 0.55 -4.03
CA GLY A 659 27.16 0.22 -3.20
C GLY A 659 28.41 0.26 -4.06
N ARG A 660 29.23 1.31 -3.86
CA ARG A 660 30.37 1.64 -4.74
C ARG A 660 31.70 1.04 -4.28
N ASP A 661 31.68 0.17 -3.28
CA ASP A 661 32.90 -0.42 -2.75
C ASP A 661 33.43 -1.53 -3.67
N PRO A 662 34.71 -1.44 -4.12
CA PRO A 662 35.32 -2.48 -4.96
C PRO A 662 35.33 -3.87 -4.35
N SER A 663 35.30 -3.99 -3.01
CA SER A 663 35.22 -5.29 -2.35
C SER A 663 33.84 -5.94 -2.50
N ARG A 664 32.79 -5.14 -2.72
CA ARG A 664 31.39 -5.59 -2.78
C ARG A 664 30.53 -4.67 -3.67
N PRO A 665 30.79 -4.57 -4.99
CA PRO A 665 30.06 -3.66 -5.85
C PRO A 665 28.66 -4.20 -6.20
N GLY A 666 27.62 -3.40 -5.95
CA GLY A 666 26.24 -3.83 -6.19
C GLY A 666 25.19 -2.91 -5.61
N VAL A 667 23.92 -3.29 -5.74
CA VAL A 667 22.78 -2.59 -5.13
C VAL A 667 22.42 -3.29 -3.82
N VAL A 668 22.49 -2.57 -2.71
CA VAL A 668 22.08 -3.00 -1.37
C VAL A 668 20.61 -2.64 -1.18
N VAL A 669 19.76 -3.63 -0.89
CA VAL A 669 18.34 -3.39 -0.64
C VAL A 669 18.09 -3.40 0.86
N VAL A 670 17.57 -2.30 1.39
CA VAL A 670 17.30 -2.14 2.83
C VAL A 670 15.82 -1.89 3.08
N ASN A 671 15.26 -2.47 4.12
CA ASN A 671 13.85 -2.31 4.46
C ASN A 671 13.59 -1.00 5.26
N PRO A 672 12.32 -0.61 5.51
CA PRO A 672 12.01 0.61 6.27
C PRO A 672 12.61 0.70 7.68
N GLN A 673 13.03 -0.43 8.25
CA GLN A 673 13.71 -0.50 9.55
C GLN A 673 15.24 -0.35 9.44
N GLY A 674 15.81 -0.15 8.24
CA GLY A 674 17.24 0.01 8.03
C GLY A 674 18.02 -1.30 7.95
N LYS A 675 17.35 -2.42 7.68
CA LYS A 675 18.00 -3.74 7.60
C LYS A 675 18.23 -4.13 6.14
N GLU A 676 19.45 -4.54 5.81
CA GLU A 676 19.75 -5.16 4.52
C GLU A 676 18.96 -6.48 4.35
N ILE A 677 18.19 -6.58 3.28
CA ILE A 677 17.31 -7.71 2.95
C ILE A 677 17.67 -8.38 1.62
N ALA A 678 18.38 -7.70 0.72
CA ALA A 678 18.88 -8.29 -0.52
C ALA A 678 20.13 -7.54 -1.04
N PHE A 679 20.85 -8.18 -1.96
CA PHE A 679 22.00 -7.59 -2.64
C PHE A 679 22.02 -8.03 -4.11
N ILE A 680 22.17 -7.08 -5.03
CA ILE A 680 22.27 -7.31 -6.47
C ILE A 680 23.71 -6.98 -6.90
N ALA A 681 24.53 -7.99 -7.15
CA ALA A 681 25.91 -7.78 -7.60
C ALA A 681 25.95 -7.18 -9.00
N THR A 682 26.74 -6.12 -9.19
CA THR A 682 26.92 -5.43 -10.49
C THR A 682 28.30 -5.65 -11.09
N GLY A 683 29.23 -6.24 -10.32
CA GLY A 683 30.58 -6.60 -10.76
C GLY A 683 31.24 -7.66 -9.88
N PRO A 684 32.49 -8.04 -10.19
CA PRO A 684 33.29 -8.95 -9.36
C PRO A 684 33.51 -8.39 -7.94
N ALA A 685 33.44 -9.24 -6.92
CA ALA A 685 33.80 -8.86 -5.55
C ALA A 685 35.32 -8.94 -5.31
N GLY A 686 35.80 -8.29 -4.24
CA GLY A 686 37.20 -8.37 -3.81
C GLY A 686 38.20 -7.63 -4.71
N GLN A 687 37.75 -6.65 -5.49
CA GLN A 687 38.64 -5.83 -6.30
C GLN A 687 39.39 -4.82 -5.42
N SER A 688 40.60 -4.43 -5.83
CA SER A 688 41.40 -3.40 -5.14
C SER A 688 41.18 -2.04 -5.80
N SER A 689 41.12 -0.97 -5.00
CA SER A 689 41.18 0.40 -5.52
C SER A 689 42.60 0.87 -5.84
N ASP A 690 43.61 0.12 -5.41
CA ASP A 690 45.00 0.59 -5.35
C ASP A 690 45.86 0.05 -6.48
N ASP A 691 45.28 -0.76 -7.37
CA ASP A 691 45.94 -1.27 -8.59
C ASP A 691 45.62 -0.34 -9.78
N PRO A 692 46.54 0.57 -10.18
CA PRO A 692 46.31 1.52 -11.25
C PRO A 692 46.19 0.86 -12.64
N ASP A 693 46.72 -0.36 -12.80
CA ASP A 693 46.65 -1.10 -14.07
C ASP A 693 45.34 -1.88 -14.21
N LYS A 694 44.57 -2.04 -13.12
CA LYS A 694 43.29 -2.76 -13.07
C LYS A 694 42.25 -1.99 -12.26
N PRO A 695 41.70 -0.89 -12.82
CA PRO A 695 40.66 -0.13 -12.15
C PRO A 695 39.44 -1.03 -11.86
N PRO A 696 38.79 -0.84 -10.70
CA PRO A 696 37.63 -1.64 -10.33
C PRO A 696 36.48 -1.42 -11.32
N VAL A 697 35.79 -2.51 -11.67
CA VAL A 697 34.66 -2.52 -12.61
C VAL A 697 33.38 -2.98 -11.92
N GLY A 698 32.25 -2.64 -12.54
CA GLY A 698 30.91 -2.93 -12.07
C GLY A 698 30.45 -2.04 -10.94
N LEU A 699 30.98 -0.81 -10.83
CA LEU A 699 30.60 0.13 -9.77
C LEU A 699 29.28 0.81 -10.14
N PRO A 700 28.18 0.53 -9.43
CA PRO A 700 26.90 1.16 -9.72
C PRO A 700 26.91 2.60 -9.23
N SER A 701 26.20 3.47 -9.92
CA SER A 701 26.15 4.89 -9.63
C SER A 701 24.75 5.34 -9.25
N ASN A 702 23.71 4.85 -9.92
CA ASN A 702 22.33 5.16 -9.59
C ASN A 702 21.36 4.07 -10.08
N VAL A 703 20.11 4.15 -9.64
CA VAL A 703 19.07 3.15 -9.88
C VAL A 703 17.70 3.80 -10.03
N GLU A 704 16.86 3.26 -10.91
CA GLU A 704 15.46 3.68 -11.06
C GLU A 704 14.61 2.50 -11.56
N PHE A 705 13.37 2.41 -11.10
CA PHE A 705 12.44 1.39 -11.58
C PHE A 705 11.81 1.78 -12.93
N GLY A 706 11.40 0.80 -13.74
CA GLY A 706 10.56 1.05 -14.90
C GLY A 706 9.13 1.48 -14.54
N ARG A 707 8.24 1.58 -15.53
CA ARG A 707 6.81 1.83 -15.33
C ARG A 707 5.95 0.85 -16.14
N GLY A 708 4.67 0.76 -15.79
CA GLY A 708 3.72 -0.10 -16.51
C GLY A 708 4.12 -1.58 -16.42
N GLU A 709 4.27 -2.24 -17.56
CA GLU A 709 4.72 -3.64 -17.64
C GLU A 709 6.12 -3.86 -17.06
N GLU A 710 6.96 -2.82 -17.03
CA GLU A 710 8.30 -2.86 -16.44
C GLU A 710 8.36 -2.25 -15.04
N SER A 711 7.21 -2.06 -14.37
CA SER A 711 7.16 -1.53 -12.99
C SER A 711 7.96 -2.35 -11.97
N ASN A 712 8.26 -3.62 -12.28
CA ASN A 712 9.10 -4.49 -11.47
C ASN A 712 10.54 -4.67 -12.00
N VAL A 713 10.95 -3.87 -12.98
CA VAL A 713 12.30 -3.90 -13.54
C VAL A 713 13.12 -2.76 -12.95
N LEU A 714 14.27 -3.08 -12.36
CA LEU A 714 15.23 -2.10 -11.87
C LEU A 714 16.27 -1.83 -12.95
N TYR A 715 16.42 -0.56 -13.34
CA TYR A 715 17.52 -0.08 -14.17
C TYR A 715 18.64 0.41 -13.28
N VAL A 716 19.88 0.12 -13.68
CA VAL A 716 21.08 0.44 -12.91
C VAL A 716 22.10 1.05 -13.86
N THR A 717 22.58 2.25 -13.55
CA THR A 717 23.76 2.81 -14.21
C THR A 717 25.01 2.25 -13.53
N VAL A 718 25.91 1.67 -14.31
CA VAL A 718 27.09 0.94 -13.82
C VAL A 718 28.28 1.28 -14.68
N ASP A 719 29.33 1.87 -14.10
CA ASP A 719 30.47 2.42 -14.83
C ASP A 719 30.01 3.30 -16.02
N THR A 720 30.22 2.87 -17.25
CA THR A 720 29.82 3.55 -18.50
C THR A 720 28.65 2.83 -19.21
N SER A 721 27.84 2.08 -18.46
CA SER A 721 26.79 1.20 -18.97
C SER A 721 25.44 1.42 -18.29
N LEU A 722 24.35 1.17 -19.04
CA LEU A 722 23.02 0.94 -18.47
C LEU A 722 22.76 -0.56 -18.41
N MET A 723 22.26 -1.04 -17.27
CA MET A 723 21.84 -2.42 -17.06
C MET A 723 20.40 -2.47 -16.56
N ARG A 724 19.75 -3.63 -16.67
CA ARG A 724 18.46 -3.88 -16.00
C ARG A 724 18.37 -5.26 -15.38
N ILE A 725 17.49 -5.41 -14.38
CA ILE A 725 17.18 -6.69 -13.76
C ILE A 725 15.69 -6.75 -13.34
N PRO A 726 14.95 -7.82 -13.67
CA PRO A 726 13.59 -8.00 -13.17
C PRO A 726 13.61 -8.40 -11.70
N LEU A 727 12.75 -7.79 -10.90
CA LEU A 727 12.57 -8.01 -9.47
C LEU A 727 11.15 -8.50 -9.15
N LYS A 728 10.94 -8.92 -7.90
CA LYS A 728 9.60 -9.22 -7.36
C LYS A 728 8.91 -7.96 -6.83
N SER A 729 9.68 -6.94 -6.44
CA SER A 729 9.18 -5.63 -5.99
C SER A 729 8.79 -4.75 -7.17
N ARG A 730 7.93 -3.75 -6.91
CA ARG A 730 7.56 -2.71 -7.87
C ARG A 730 8.05 -1.35 -7.39
N GLY A 731 8.56 -0.54 -8.31
CA GLY A 731 9.00 0.82 -7.98
C GLY A 731 7.86 1.71 -7.50
N PHE A 732 8.17 2.59 -6.55
CA PHE A 732 7.27 3.65 -6.11
C PHE A 732 7.73 5.00 -6.66
N ARG A 733 6.76 5.82 -7.07
CA ARG A 733 6.98 7.21 -7.45
C ARG A 733 5.71 8.03 -7.33
N PHE A 734 5.83 9.29 -6.91
CA PHE A 734 4.69 10.18 -6.71
C PHE A 734 4.00 10.60 -8.02
N GLN A 735 4.71 10.55 -9.13
CA GLN A 735 4.22 10.95 -10.45
C GLN A 735 3.22 9.95 -11.06
N ASP A 736 3.07 8.77 -10.44
CA ASP A 736 2.11 7.75 -10.84
C ASP A 736 0.79 7.84 -10.03
N GLN A 737 0.69 8.75 -9.04
CA GLN A 737 -0.48 8.91 -8.15
C GLN A 737 -1.51 9.92 -8.64
#